data_AF-A0A6N2D1G4-F1
#
_entry.id   AF-A0A6N2D1G4-F1
#
_cell.length_a   1.000
_cell.length_b   1.000
_cell.length_c   1.000
_cell.angle_alpha   90.00
_cell.angle_beta   90.00
_cell.angle_gamma   90.00
#
_symmetry.space_group_name_H-M   'P 1'
#
loop_
_entity.id
_entity.type
_entity.pdbx_description
1 polymer ?
#
loop_
_entity_poly.entity_id
_entity_poly.type
_entity_poly.pdbx_seq_one_letter_code
_entity_poly.pdbx_strand_id
1 'polypeptide(L)'
;MGAVRPSCVPVEVSLHVRGIRPLFPVLVVALLAPLLGGCETLERIIREISDGASCTSDGACLGGTCLQDNQGFPGGYCTTLECDAQGCSNIFGAECLDLASIGLGAACFSECSSRAPCREGYECLTVDTKSVCLPMDLAEAFPGAGQIGTACGSASDCRTDTCLTNLIGGYCSQLDCGGDGDCPEDGRCLPLDPEEPEGVTACFRTCANDAACRFGYRCADPDGDGGACVPVDEDERSPVRNPNGRDDGEPCAVDINCKGGTCLIEQTGYTGGYCTTLNCAQVGCNPPSGGTAECRTVTESTVCYVGCSQDADCRTGYACVGADDGSGVCLPPSEGATPPAEEDTPGGSTDIRVSCQSSSITGGRALRFNIDPSTIAFAVVPYSTSESVRPRRLLGPSGQAVADFGSDHAFMNVNPDILVNMTPVFFPAAPQFTSITELGGGEYTLEITTRDSRPCFYVLEKTSPGTQLDVNFYLLGVPGLSGSNALDDPNFSQMMTVFRRIFDRAGITIREVRFVDVAGDDLERFRIIRSFNDIFALASISRDPGSSLRERLSINVFLIQGFSISQAPGLLGVSLGIPGVPGFHGNSGSGLIFTSEYLPNAAADTGQTLAHEIGHFMGLRHTTEHGGSTADPLDDTPRCANPDRGANCPDANNFMFPFSLRGVTQEQVSDGQSFVLRRSPFSQR
;
A
#
# COMPACT_ATOMS: atom_id res chain seq x y z
N MET A 1 -18.73 39.79 -21.68
CA MET A 1 -17.42 39.35 -22.22
C MET A 1 -16.34 39.92 -21.34
N GLY A 2 -15.69 39.06 -20.56
CA GLY A 2 -14.62 39.40 -19.63
C GLY A 2 -14.16 38.11 -18.99
N ALA A 3 -13.23 37.41 -19.65
CA ALA A 3 -12.67 36.17 -19.15
C ALA A 3 -11.75 36.45 -17.96
N VAL A 4 -12.08 35.89 -16.81
CA VAL A 4 -11.21 35.83 -15.64
C VAL A 4 -10.06 34.90 -15.99
N ARG A 5 -8.83 35.42 -16.03
CA ARG A 5 -7.61 34.62 -16.17
C ARG A 5 -7.34 33.89 -14.83
N PRO A 6 -7.00 32.59 -14.83
CA PRO A 6 -6.56 31.93 -13.61
C PRO A 6 -5.23 32.53 -13.16
N SER A 7 -5.15 32.88 -11.87
CA SER A 7 -3.95 33.42 -11.23
C SER A 7 -3.04 32.25 -10.84
N CYS A 8 -1.84 32.18 -11.42
CA CYS A 8 -0.80 31.26 -10.95
C CYS A 8 -0.26 31.78 -9.61
N VAL A 9 -0.33 30.97 -8.56
CA VAL A 9 0.46 31.16 -7.34
C VAL A 9 1.84 30.57 -7.62
N PRO A 10 2.94 31.33 -7.50
CA PRO A 10 4.28 30.75 -7.66
C PRO A 10 4.50 29.75 -6.51
N VAL A 11 4.71 28.49 -6.87
CA VAL A 11 5.37 27.54 -5.96
C VAL A 11 6.79 28.05 -5.79
N GLU A 12 7.18 28.39 -4.56
CA GLU A 12 8.60 28.55 -4.23
C GLU A 12 9.27 27.17 -4.40
N VAL A 13 9.76 26.89 -5.60
CA VAL A 13 10.66 25.77 -5.83
C VAL A 13 11.98 26.15 -5.19
N SER A 14 12.16 25.78 -3.92
CA SER A 14 13.43 25.93 -3.21
C SER A 14 14.40 24.84 -3.67
N LEU A 15 14.93 24.97 -4.89
CA LEU A 15 16.03 24.15 -5.41
C LEU A 15 17.29 24.43 -4.59
N HIS A 16 17.54 23.63 -3.55
CA HIS A 16 18.79 23.65 -2.79
C HIS A 16 19.91 22.92 -3.56
N VAL A 17 20.35 23.50 -4.69
CA VAL A 17 21.60 23.05 -5.33
C VAL A 17 22.76 23.83 -4.69
N ARG A 18 23.50 23.18 -3.80
CA ARG A 18 24.76 23.72 -3.29
C ARG A 18 25.83 23.67 -4.38
N GLY A 19 25.95 24.73 -5.16
CA GLY A 19 27.06 24.90 -6.11
C GLY A 19 26.75 25.94 -7.18
N ILE A 20 27.42 27.09 -7.11
CA ILE A 20 27.20 28.23 -8.02
C ILE A 20 27.71 27.91 -9.44
N ARG A 21 26.81 27.77 -10.44
CA ARG A 21 26.95 28.17 -11.88
C ARG A 21 25.61 27.97 -12.64
N PRO A 22 25.36 28.68 -13.76
CA PRO A 22 24.25 29.63 -13.85
C PRO A 22 22.90 29.03 -14.28
N LEU A 23 21.89 29.19 -13.41
CA LEU A 23 20.43 28.99 -13.62
C LEU A 23 19.78 29.96 -14.65
N PHE A 24 20.56 30.49 -15.59
CA PHE A 24 20.09 31.54 -16.50
C PHE A 24 18.95 31.13 -17.46
N PRO A 25 18.81 29.86 -17.92
CA PRO A 25 17.71 29.50 -18.82
C PRO A 25 16.37 29.33 -18.09
N VAL A 26 16.35 28.63 -16.94
CA VAL A 26 15.11 28.24 -16.25
C VAL A 26 14.40 29.43 -15.62
N LEU A 27 15.15 30.35 -15.01
CA LEU A 27 14.57 31.55 -14.39
C LEU A 27 13.96 32.51 -15.43
N VAL A 28 14.59 32.61 -16.61
CA VAL A 28 14.13 33.47 -17.72
C VAL A 28 12.89 32.85 -18.39
N VAL A 29 12.82 31.53 -18.52
CA VAL A 29 11.66 30.83 -19.09
C VAL A 29 10.47 30.86 -18.12
N ALA A 30 10.68 30.70 -16.81
CA ALA A 30 9.62 30.85 -15.81
C ALA A 30 9.03 32.28 -15.78
N LEU A 31 9.86 33.30 -16.00
CA LEU A 31 9.44 34.70 -16.12
C LEU A 31 8.69 35.02 -17.43
N LEU A 32 8.90 34.23 -18.50
CA LEU A 32 8.30 34.42 -19.82
C LEU A 32 7.13 33.46 -20.13
N ALA A 33 6.92 32.42 -19.32
CA ALA A 33 5.84 31.42 -19.46
C ALA A 33 4.42 32.01 -19.64
N PRO A 34 4.05 33.16 -19.03
CA PRO A 34 2.74 33.79 -19.28
C PRO A 34 2.55 34.34 -20.71
N LEU A 35 3.63 34.49 -21.48
CA LEU A 35 3.64 35.09 -22.82
C LEU A 35 3.74 34.06 -23.96
N LEU A 36 4.07 32.79 -23.67
CA LEU A 36 4.44 31.78 -24.68
C LEU A 36 3.49 30.57 -24.79
N GLY A 37 2.34 30.56 -24.11
CA GLY A 37 1.29 29.57 -24.37
C GLY A 37 1.02 28.51 -23.30
N GLY A 38 1.40 28.73 -22.03
CA GLY A 38 0.94 27.91 -20.88
C GLY A 38 1.91 26.83 -20.38
N CYS A 39 1.52 26.14 -19.28
CA CYS A 39 2.33 25.16 -18.54
C CYS A 39 2.88 24.01 -19.39
N GLU A 40 2.14 23.55 -20.41
CA GLU A 40 2.60 22.47 -21.30
C GLU A 40 3.91 22.82 -22.03
N THR A 41 4.13 24.10 -22.35
CA THR A 41 5.38 24.55 -22.98
C THR A 41 6.54 24.54 -21.98
N LEU A 42 6.28 24.85 -20.71
CA LEU A 42 7.28 24.82 -19.64
C LEU A 42 7.66 23.37 -19.31
N GLU A 43 6.68 22.46 -19.18
CA GLU A 43 6.93 21.03 -18.97
C GLU A 43 7.73 20.41 -20.12
N ARG A 44 7.39 20.75 -21.37
CA ARG A 44 8.16 20.30 -22.53
C ARG A 44 9.61 20.79 -22.47
N ILE A 45 9.83 22.06 -22.13
CA ILE A 45 11.18 22.62 -22.01
C ILE A 45 11.97 21.96 -20.87
N ILE A 46 11.32 21.65 -19.73
CA ILE A 46 11.98 20.94 -18.61
C ILE A 46 12.33 19.51 -19.02
N ARG A 47 11.42 18.78 -19.68
CA ARG A 47 11.70 17.42 -20.21
C ARG A 47 12.86 17.41 -21.20
N GLU A 48 13.04 18.47 -22.00
CA GLU A 48 14.14 18.60 -22.96
C GLU A 48 15.52 18.84 -22.31
N ILE A 49 15.58 19.08 -21.00
CA ILE A 49 16.84 19.32 -20.27
C ILE A 49 17.03 18.40 -19.05
N SER A 50 16.05 17.58 -18.68
CA SER A 50 16.08 16.64 -17.53
C SER A 50 16.87 15.36 -17.81
N ASP A 51 17.13 14.54 -16.77
CA ASP A 51 17.82 13.25 -16.94
C ASP A 51 17.08 12.35 -17.94
N GLY A 52 17.78 11.88 -18.98
CA GLY A 52 17.18 11.18 -20.13
C GLY A 52 17.08 12.00 -21.42
N ALA A 53 17.17 13.33 -21.33
CA ALA A 53 17.08 14.21 -22.49
C ALA A 53 18.32 14.17 -23.38
N SER A 54 18.15 14.50 -24.66
CA SER A 54 19.28 14.65 -25.60
C SER A 54 20.11 15.89 -25.28
N CYS A 55 21.43 15.82 -25.46
CA CYS A 55 22.30 16.96 -25.18
C CYS A 55 23.58 16.96 -26.02
N THR A 56 24.21 18.13 -26.15
CA THR A 56 25.50 18.28 -26.85
C THR A 56 26.61 18.84 -25.95
N SER A 57 26.28 19.22 -24.71
CA SER A 57 27.20 19.78 -23.72
C SER A 57 26.56 19.80 -22.33
N ASP A 58 27.37 19.72 -21.27
CA ASP A 58 26.92 19.73 -19.87
C ASP A 58 25.97 20.87 -19.51
N GLY A 59 26.21 22.06 -20.06
CA GLY A 59 25.36 23.25 -19.83
C GLY A 59 23.95 23.17 -20.43
N ALA A 60 23.65 22.13 -21.21
CA ALA A 60 22.30 21.86 -21.72
C ALA A 60 21.46 21.01 -20.75
N CYS A 61 22.06 20.47 -19.70
CA CYS A 61 21.43 19.51 -18.79
C CYS A 61 21.14 20.11 -17.42
N LEU A 62 19.95 19.82 -16.91
CA LEU A 62 19.51 20.23 -15.57
C LEU A 62 20.36 19.56 -14.48
N GLY A 63 20.68 18.27 -14.66
CA GLY A 63 21.60 17.49 -13.84
C GLY A 63 23.07 17.86 -14.00
N GLY A 64 23.38 18.82 -14.87
CA GLY A 64 24.71 19.40 -15.05
C GLY A 64 25.73 18.53 -15.78
N THR A 65 25.34 17.33 -16.26
CA THR A 65 26.22 16.44 -17.04
C THR A 65 25.54 16.00 -18.32
N CYS A 66 26.28 16.06 -19.43
CA CYS A 66 25.88 15.50 -20.72
C CYS A 66 26.84 14.38 -21.13
N LEU A 67 26.37 13.13 -21.07
CA LEU A 67 27.12 11.97 -21.58
C LEU A 67 27.06 11.96 -23.09
N GLN A 68 28.19 11.94 -23.79
CA GLN A 68 28.24 12.13 -25.24
C GLN A 68 28.39 10.81 -26.03
N ASP A 69 28.24 10.88 -27.35
CA ASP A 69 28.37 9.74 -28.28
C ASP A 69 29.70 8.96 -28.09
N ASN A 70 30.80 9.68 -27.84
CA ASN A 70 32.11 9.07 -27.60
C ASN A 70 32.22 8.32 -26.25
N GLN A 71 31.20 8.44 -25.39
CA GLN A 71 31.03 7.71 -24.13
C GLN A 71 29.96 6.61 -24.24
N GLY A 72 29.44 6.33 -25.44
CA GLY A 72 28.42 5.29 -25.68
C GLY A 72 26.98 5.78 -25.54
N PHE A 73 26.73 7.09 -25.56
CA PHE A 73 25.40 7.69 -25.40
C PHE A 73 24.95 8.41 -26.68
N PRO A 74 24.28 7.72 -27.63
CA PRO A 74 23.96 8.27 -28.94
C PRO A 74 23.01 9.47 -28.87
N GLY A 75 23.38 10.56 -29.53
CA GLY A 75 22.66 11.85 -29.47
C GLY A 75 22.81 12.60 -28.14
N GLY A 76 23.75 12.15 -27.29
CA GLY A 76 24.06 12.65 -25.94
C GLY A 76 22.93 12.51 -24.92
N TYR A 77 23.23 12.30 -23.64
CA TYR A 77 22.25 12.01 -22.58
C TYR A 77 22.47 12.88 -21.34
N CYS A 78 21.47 13.67 -20.99
CA CYS A 78 21.48 14.42 -19.74
C CYS A 78 21.38 13.48 -18.56
N THR A 79 22.25 13.66 -17.57
CA THR A 79 22.24 12.89 -16.33
C THR A 79 22.73 13.74 -15.16
N THR A 80 22.43 13.28 -13.95
CA THR A 80 22.97 13.77 -12.69
C THR A 80 23.95 12.72 -12.19
N LEU A 81 25.23 13.08 -12.11
CA LEU A 81 26.26 12.22 -11.52
C LEU A 81 26.26 12.33 -10.00
N GLU A 82 26.84 11.33 -9.34
CA GLU A 82 26.82 11.20 -7.87
C GLU A 82 25.38 11.21 -7.33
N CYS A 83 24.45 10.59 -8.08
CA CYS A 83 23.03 10.58 -7.74
C CYS A 83 22.72 9.84 -6.44
N ASP A 84 23.63 8.99 -5.97
CA ASP A 84 23.62 8.35 -4.66
C ASP A 84 23.74 9.38 -3.51
N ALA A 85 24.31 10.55 -3.79
CA ALA A 85 24.42 11.67 -2.86
C ALA A 85 23.51 12.87 -3.23
N GLN A 86 23.24 13.09 -4.52
CA GLN A 86 22.55 14.29 -5.02
C GLN A 86 21.08 14.05 -5.41
N GLY A 87 20.66 12.79 -5.57
CA GLY A 87 19.37 12.45 -6.18
C GLY A 87 19.32 12.77 -7.67
N CYS A 88 18.20 12.44 -8.32
CA CYS A 88 18.00 12.70 -9.75
C CYS A 88 17.31 14.04 -9.99
N SER A 89 17.74 14.74 -11.04
CA SER A 89 17.20 16.04 -11.46
C SER A 89 15.90 15.92 -12.27
N ASN A 90 15.59 14.72 -12.77
CA ASN A 90 14.35 14.45 -13.50
C ASN A 90 13.15 14.29 -12.53
N ILE A 91 12.28 15.29 -12.54
CA ILE A 91 11.03 15.33 -11.77
C ILE A 91 9.92 14.44 -12.34
N PHE A 92 10.13 13.82 -13.49
CA PHE A 92 9.18 12.97 -14.22
C PHE A 92 9.48 11.47 -14.11
N GLY A 93 10.48 11.07 -13.30
CA GLY A 93 10.88 9.68 -13.08
C GLY A 93 12.26 9.38 -13.66
N ALA A 94 13.23 9.15 -12.76
CA ALA A 94 14.55 8.66 -13.10
C ALA A 94 15.12 7.86 -11.92
N GLU A 95 15.80 6.77 -12.25
CA GLU A 95 16.43 5.88 -11.28
C GLU A 95 17.94 6.15 -11.25
N CYS A 96 18.51 6.15 -10.05
CA CYS A 96 19.94 6.26 -9.85
C CYS A 96 20.59 4.88 -9.97
N LEU A 97 21.47 4.68 -10.95
CA LEU A 97 22.21 3.43 -11.13
C LEU A 97 23.69 3.67 -10.92
N ASP A 98 24.33 2.81 -10.12
CA ASP A 98 25.79 2.80 -9.98
C ASP A 98 26.43 1.98 -11.10
N LEU A 99 27.00 2.69 -12.08
CA LEU A 99 27.68 2.12 -13.23
C LEU A 99 29.21 2.21 -13.11
N ALA A 100 29.73 2.06 -11.89
CA ALA A 100 31.16 2.03 -11.64
C ALA A 100 31.90 0.96 -12.47
N SER A 101 31.24 -0.16 -12.81
CA SER A 101 31.78 -1.24 -13.64
C SER A 101 32.17 -0.81 -15.06
N ILE A 102 31.55 0.25 -15.59
CA ILE A 102 31.84 0.85 -16.89
C ILE A 102 32.49 2.25 -16.76
N GLY A 103 32.94 2.61 -15.55
CA GLY A 103 33.69 3.85 -15.29
C GLY A 103 32.86 5.12 -15.19
N LEU A 104 31.53 5.01 -15.06
CA LEU A 104 30.60 6.14 -14.98
C LEU A 104 30.24 6.56 -13.54
N GLY A 105 30.36 5.64 -12.56
CA GLY A 105 29.87 5.85 -11.20
C GLY A 105 28.34 5.94 -11.13
N ALA A 106 27.80 6.50 -10.05
CA ALA A 106 26.37 6.69 -9.87
C ALA A 106 25.82 7.78 -10.81
N ALA A 107 24.90 7.41 -11.69
CA ALA A 107 24.27 8.30 -12.66
C ALA A 107 22.75 8.04 -12.76
N CYS A 108 21.99 9.09 -13.05
CA CYS A 108 20.53 9.01 -13.22
C CYS A 108 20.13 8.60 -14.63
N PHE A 109 19.17 7.68 -14.72
CA PHE A 109 18.58 7.22 -15.97
C PHE A 109 17.06 7.33 -15.93
N SER A 110 16.47 7.87 -16.99
CA SER A 110 15.02 7.99 -17.11
C SER A 110 14.36 6.62 -16.99
N GLU A 111 13.32 6.53 -16.18
CA GLU A 111 12.51 5.31 -16.03
C GLU A 111 11.74 4.98 -17.31
N CYS A 112 11.36 3.71 -17.45
CA CYS A 112 10.52 3.23 -18.55
C CYS A 112 9.66 2.03 -18.11
N SER A 113 8.54 1.81 -18.79
CA SER A 113 7.60 0.70 -18.52
C SER A 113 7.38 -0.23 -19.71
N SER A 114 7.98 0.09 -20.86
CA SER A 114 7.97 -0.68 -22.10
C SER A 114 9.04 -0.11 -23.04
N ARG A 115 9.19 -0.60 -24.28
CA ARG A 115 10.20 -0.08 -25.23
C ARG A 115 9.88 1.33 -25.78
N ALA A 116 8.61 1.71 -25.81
CA ALA A 116 8.12 2.97 -26.40
C ALA A 116 8.49 4.31 -25.69
N PRO A 117 8.73 4.38 -24.36
CA PRO A 117 9.15 5.61 -23.67
C PRO A 117 10.61 5.99 -23.94
N CYS A 118 11.44 5.06 -24.42
CA CYS A 118 12.85 5.31 -24.67
C CYS A 118 13.06 5.92 -26.06
N ARG A 119 14.00 6.86 -26.15
CA ARG A 119 14.36 7.51 -27.42
C ARG A 119 15.10 6.57 -28.37
N GLU A 120 15.13 6.93 -29.65
CA GLU A 120 15.87 6.16 -30.66
C GLU A 120 17.35 6.00 -30.26
N GLY A 121 17.86 4.77 -30.31
CA GLY A 121 19.20 4.38 -29.81
C GLY A 121 19.23 3.93 -28.34
N TYR A 122 18.09 3.94 -27.64
CA TYR A 122 17.94 3.53 -26.24
C TYR A 122 16.89 2.44 -26.11
N GLU A 123 17.07 1.53 -25.16
CA GLU A 123 16.16 0.43 -24.86
C GLU A 123 15.76 0.46 -23.37
N CYS A 124 14.54 0.01 -23.11
CA CYS A 124 14.02 -0.10 -21.75
C CYS A 124 14.53 -1.40 -21.13
N LEU A 125 15.39 -1.29 -20.11
CA LEU A 125 16.07 -2.42 -19.50
C LEU A 125 15.83 -2.43 -18.00
N THR A 126 15.48 -3.59 -17.46
CA THR A 126 15.40 -3.80 -16.02
C THR A 126 16.79 -4.07 -15.45
N VAL A 127 17.31 -3.12 -14.70
CA VAL A 127 18.52 -3.26 -13.88
C VAL A 127 18.06 -3.45 -12.44
N ASP A 128 18.47 -4.56 -11.83
CA ASP A 128 17.96 -5.04 -10.54
C ASP A 128 16.43 -5.17 -10.49
N THR A 129 15.69 -4.22 -9.94
CA THR A 129 14.21 -4.28 -9.84
C THR A 129 13.51 -3.15 -10.60
N LYS A 130 14.27 -2.34 -11.35
CA LYS A 130 13.78 -1.09 -11.97
C LYS A 130 14.11 -1.03 -13.45
N SER A 131 13.15 -0.59 -14.25
CA SER A 131 13.28 -0.47 -15.70
C SER A 131 13.66 0.95 -16.11
N VAL A 132 14.78 1.12 -16.81
CA VAL A 132 15.32 2.41 -17.25
C VAL A 132 15.71 2.44 -18.73
N CYS A 133 15.77 3.62 -19.32
CA CYS A 133 16.24 3.84 -20.68
C CYS A 133 17.78 3.94 -20.73
N LEU A 134 18.42 2.91 -21.28
CA LEU A 134 19.88 2.83 -21.47
C LEU A 134 20.25 2.74 -22.96
N PRO A 135 21.43 3.24 -23.38
CA PRO A 135 21.90 3.08 -24.75
C PRO A 135 21.99 1.61 -25.14
N MET A 136 21.66 1.26 -26.38
CA MET A 136 21.75 -0.12 -26.86
C MET A 136 23.17 -0.70 -26.71
N ASP A 137 24.22 0.09 -26.94
CA ASP A 137 25.62 -0.37 -26.79
C ASP A 137 26.04 -0.50 -25.31
N LEU A 138 25.42 0.25 -24.40
CA LEU A 138 25.60 0.09 -22.94
C LEU A 138 24.78 -1.11 -22.43
N ALA A 139 23.64 -1.41 -23.06
CA ALA A 139 22.85 -2.62 -22.86
C ALA A 139 23.66 -3.89 -23.17
N GLU A 140 24.60 -3.79 -24.12
CA GLU A 140 25.58 -4.84 -24.41
C GLU A 140 26.74 -4.89 -23.38
N ALA A 141 27.01 -3.77 -22.69
CA ALA A 141 28.02 -3.68 -21.61
C ALA A 141 27.50 -4.17 -20.24
N PHE A 142 26.19 -4.25 -20.05
CA PHE A 142 25.58 -5.08 -19.01
C PHE A 142 25.43 -6.49 -19.55
N PRO A 143 26.15 -7.49 -19.03
CA PRO A 143 25.96 -8.86 -19.46
C PRO A 143 24.59 -9.34 -18.95
N GLY A 144 23.57 -9.16 -19.79
CA GLY A 144 22.46 -10.09 -19.83
C GLY A 144 21.05 -9.60 -19.57
N ALA A 145 20.62 -8.42 -20.01
CA ALA A 145 19.19 -8.08 -19.91
C ALA A 145 18.29 -9.13 -20.58
N GLY A 146 17.38 -9.72 -19.80
CA GLY A 146 16.50 -10.82 -20.19
C GLY A 146 17.17 -12.20 -20.27
N GLN A 147 18.44 -12.31 -19.90
CA GLN A 147 19.18 -13.58 -19.81
C GLN A 147 18.74 -14.40 -18.60
N ILE A 148 19.14 -15.66 -18.57
CA ILE A 148 18.87 -16.49 -17.41
C ILE A 148 19.44 -15.82 -16.14
N GLY A 149 18.60 -15.71 -15.13
CA GLY A 149 18.88 -15.12 -13.84
C GLY A 149 18.78 -13.61 -13.70
N THR A 150 18.37 -12.89 -14.74
CA THR A 150 17.95 -11.48 -14.54
C THR A 150 16.57 -11.36 -13.95
N ALA A 151 16.29 -10.21 -13.35
CA ALA A 151 14.98 -9.87 -12.86
C ALA A 151 13.97 -9.68 -13.99
N CYS A 152 12.70 -9.91 -13.68
CA CYS A 152 11.60 -9.73 -14.63
C CYS A 152 10.28 -9.49 -13.88
N GLY A 153 9.41 -8.67 -14.46
CA GLY A 153 8.03 -8.51 -14.00
C GLY A 153 7.05 -9.35 -14.83
N SER A 154 7.45 -9.72 -16.04
CA SER A 154 6.65 -10.49 -16.98
C SER A 154 7.52 -11.28 -17.96
N ALA A 155 6.91 -12.22 -18.68
CA ALA A 155 7.57 -13.03 -19.71
C ALA A 155 8.27 -12.20 -20.79
N SER A 156 7.72 -11.03 -21.18
CA SER A 156 8.29 -10.17 -22.21
C SER A 156 9.62 -9.52 -21.83
N ASP A 157 9.97 -9.56 -20.54
CA ASP A 157 11.23 -9.01 -20.03
C ASP A 157 12.38 -10.02 -20.20
N CYS A 158 12.07 -11.27 -20.59
CA CYS A 158 13.01 -12.37 -20.71
C CYS A 158 13.20 -12.80 -22.17
N ARG A 159 14.43 -13.07 -22.58
CA ARG A 159 14.76 -13.59 -23.91
C ARG A 159 14.22 -14.99 -24.16
N THR A 160 13.96 -15.72 -23.08
CA THR A 160 13.37 -17.05 -23.04
C THR A 160 11.83 -17.02 -23.01
N ASP A 161 11.21 -15.83 -23.04
CA ASP A 161 9.75 -15.63 -22.86
C ASP A 161 9.21 -16.27 -21.57
N THR A 162 10.06 -16.49 -20.56
CA THR A 162 9.70 -17.17 -19.32
C THR A 162 10.26 -16.41 -18.14
N CYS A 163 9.35 -15.86 -17.34
CA CYS A 163 9.65 -15.18 -16.08
C CYS A 163 9.07 -15.98 -14.92
N LEU A 164 9.93 -16.47 -14.03
CA LEU A 164 9.53 -17.12 -12.78
C LEU A 164 9.20 -16.04 -11.76
N THR A 165 7.98 -15.50 -11.82
CA THR A 165 7.51 -14.40 -10.96
C THR A 165 7.33 -14.83 -9.50
N ASN A 166 7.27 -16.13 -9.23
CA ASN A 166 7.23 -16.71 -7.89
C ASN A 166 8.59 -16.66 -7.16
N LEU A 167 9.69 -16.40 -7.88
CA LEU A 167 10.99 -16.21 -7.26
C LEU A 167 11.24 -14.72 -6.98
N ILE A 168 12.01 -14.41 -5.94
CA ILE A 168 12.20 -13.04 -5.44
C ILE A 168 12.70 -12.09 -6.55
N GLY A 169 11.93 -11.04 -6.87
CA GLY A 169 12.23 -10.07 -7.93
C GLY A 169 12.01 -10.58 -9.36
N GLY A 170 11.39 -11.75 -9.52
CA GLY A 170 11.20 -12.45 -10.79
C GLY A 170 12.51 -12.97 -11.39
N TYR A 171 12.52 -14.14 -12.01
CA TYR A 171 13.75 -14.71 -12.55
C TYR A 171 13.54 -15.18 -13.99
N CYS A 172 14.24 -14.55 -14.93
CA CYS A 172 14.27 -15.02 -16.30
C CYS A 172 14.89 -16.41 -16.34
N SER A 173 14.15 -17.38 -16.90
CA SER A 173 14.53 -18.79 -16.89
C SER A 173 14.00 -19.49 -18.13
N GLN A 174 14.22 -20.79 -18.26
CA GLN A 174 13.55 -21.66 -19.22
C GLN A 174 13.09 -22.90 -18.45
N LEU A 175 11.82 -23.27 -18.61
CA LEU A 175 11.23 -24.44 -17.95
C LEU A 175 11.50 -25.73 -18.73
N ASP A 176 11.36 -26.85 -18.04
CA ASP A 176 11.39 -28.21 -18.61
C ASP A 176 12.71 -28.55 -19.32
N CYS A 177 13.84 -28.08 -18.79
CA CYS A 177 15.16 -28.47 -19.26
C CYS A 177 15.45 -29.95 -18.90
N GLY A 178 16.06 -30.70 -19.81
CA GLY A 178 16.46 -32.10 -19.59
C GLY A 178 17.89 -32.25 -19.06
N GLY A 179 18.68 -31.19 -19.12
CA GLY A 179 20.01 -31.05 -18.52
C GLY A 179 20.63 -29.68 -18.86
N ASP A 180 21.81 -29.39 -18.34
CA ASP A 180 22.48 -28.08 -18.50
C ASP A 180 22.64 -27.66 -19.97
N GLY A 181 22.83 -28.62 -20.89
CA GLY A 181 22.94 -28.34 -22.32
C GLY A 181 21.67 -27.80 -22.98
N ASP A 182 20.52 -27.91 -22.32
CA ASP A 182 19.24 -27.35 -22.78
C ASP A 182 19.04 -25.89 -22.31
N CYS A 183 19.91 -25.42 -21.41
CA CYS A 183 19.84 -24.07 -20.87
C CYS A 183 20.65 -23.09 -21.72
N PRO A 184 20.07 -21.95 -22.12
CA PRO A 184 20.83 -20.88 -22.77
C PRO A 184 21.95 -20.37 -21.87
N GLU A 185 22.98 -19.80 -22.51
CA GLU A 185 24.04 -19.03 -21.82
C GLU A 185 24.79 -19.82 -20.74
N ASP A 186 24.99 -21.12 -21.02
CA ASP A 186 25.65 -22.08 -20.14
C ASP A 186 25.00 -22.14 -18.75
N GLY A 187 23.66 -22.05 -18.70
CA GLY A 187 22.86 -22.18 -17.48
C GLY A 187 22.82 -23.61 -16.93
N ARG A 188 22.42 -23.72 -15.66
CA ARG A 188 22.26 -24.99 -14.93
C ARG A 188 20.81 -25.40 -14.89
N CYS A 189 20.53 -26.64 -15.25
CA CYS A 189 19.19 -27.20 -15.20
C CYS A 189 18.95 -27.85 -13.83
N LEU A 190 18.12 -27.21 -13.01
CA LEU A 190 17.84 -27.68 -11.65
C LEU A 190 16.33 -27.86 -11.44
N PRO A 191 15.90 -28.79 -10.58
CA PRO A 191 14.51 -28.87 -10.16
C PRO A 191 14.11 -27.59 -9.40
N LEU A 192 12.92 -27.07 -9.68
CA LEU A 192 12.38 -25.92 -8.93
C LEU A 192 12.05 -26.27 -7.47
N ASP A 193 11.69 -27.54 -7.23
CA ASP A 193 11.48 -28.11 -5.92
C ASP A 193 12.55 -29.19 -5.65
N PRO A 194 13.55 -28.93 -4.79
CA PRO A 194 14.58 -29.91 -4.45
C PRO A 194 14.03 -31.16 -3.77
N GLU A 195 12.84 -31.09 -3.15
CA GLU A 195 12.19 -32.22 -2.46
C GLU A 195 11.37 -33.10 -3.43
N GLU A 196 11.06 -32.60 -4.63
CA GLU A 196 10.41 -33.34 -5.72
C GLU A 196 11.28 -33.39 -7.00
N PRO A 197 12.29 -34.29 -7.07
CA PRO A 197 13.22 -34.37 -8.21
C PRO A 197 12.59 -34.77 -9.55
N GLU A 198 11.36 -35.31 -9.54
CA GLU A 198 10.57 -35.60 -10.74
C GLU A 198 9.66 -34.41 -11.16
N GLY A 199 9.78 -33.27 -10.46
CA GLY A 199 9.02 -32.04 -10.70
C GLY A 199 9.53 -31.20 -11.88
N VAL A 200 9.00 -29.98 -11.99
CA VAL A 200 9.35 -29.04 -13.06
C VAL A 200 10.79 -28.56 -12.88
N THR A 201 11.60 -28.68 -13.93
CA THR A 201 12.98 -28.17 -13.96
C THR A 201 13.04 -26.77 -14.55
N ALA A 202 14.05 -26.01 -14.17
CA ALA A 202 14.28 -24.66 -14.65
C ALA A 202 15.77 -24.37 -14.83
N CYS A 203 16.08 -23.47 -15.75
CA CYS A 203 17.43 -23.00 -15.98
C CYS A 203 17.81 -21.87 -15.01
N PHE A 204 18.92 -22.06 -14.30
CA PHE A 204 19.52 -21.10 -13.38
C PHE A 204 20.86 -20.61 -13.91
N ARG A 205 21.21 -19.37 -13.58
CA ARG A 205 22.48 -18.76 -13.96
C ARG A 205 23.63 -19.48 -13.23
N THR A 206 24.70 -19.78 -13.94
CA THR A 206 25.93 -20.30 -13.32
C THR A 206 26.62 -19.25 -12.45
N CYS A 207 27.33 -19.69 -11.42
CA CYS A 207 28.06 -18.81 -10.52
C CYS A 207 29.35 -19.44 -10.00
N ALA A 208 30.31 -18.59 -9.66
CA ALA A 208 31.55 -19.01 -9.00
C ALA A 208 31.54 -18.73 -7.49
N ASN A 209 30.72 -17.77 -7.03
CA ASN A 209 30.53 -17.37 -5.64
C ASN A 209 29.28 -16.47 -5.55
N ASP A 210 28.86 -16.14 -4.33
CA ASP A 210 27.63 -15.36 -4.07
C ASP A 210 27.62 -13.98 -4.74
N ALA A 211 28.78 -13.34 -4.93
CA ALA A 211 28.86 -12.04 -5.59
C ALA A 211 28.54 -12.11 -7.10
N ALA A 212 28.51 -13.30 -7.69
CA ALA A 212 28.05 -13.51 -9.06
C ALA A 212 26.52 -13.61 -9.18
N CYS A 213 25.80 -13.69 -8.05
CA CYS A 213 24.36 -13.81 -7.99
C CYS A 213 23.71 -12.49 -7.61
N ARG A 214 22.48 -12.29 -8.09
CA ARG A 214 21.68 -11.10 -7.79
C ARG A 214 21.07 -11.17 -6.40
N PHE A 215 20.59 -10.03 -5.92
CA PHE A 215 19.86 -9.92 -4.66
C PHE A 215 18.75 -10.99 -4.52
N GLY A 216 18.78 -11.72 -3.39
CA GLY A 216 17.86 -12.82 -3.08
C GLY A 216 18.33 -14.21 -3.52
N TYR A 217 19.52 -14.31 -4.12
CA TYR A 217 20.10 -15.55 -4.65
C TYR A 217 21.52 -15.74 -4.13
N ARG A 218 21.89 -16.99 -3.89
CA ARG A 218 23.25 -17.40 -3.51
C ARG A 218 23.82 -18.37 -4.52
N CYS A 219 25.13 -18.50 -4.52
CA CYS A 219 25.79 -19.51 -5.31
C CYS A 219 25.79 -20.83 -4.56
N ALA A 220 25.01 -21.80 -5.04
CA ALA A 220 24.97 -23.14 -4.48
C ALA A 220 25.27 -24.20 -5.55
N ASP A 221 25.77 -25.36 -5.12
CA ASP A 221 26.03 -26.50 -5.97
C ASP A 221 25.20 -27.71 -5.47
N PRO A 222 23.89 -27.73 -5.78
CA PRO A 222 22.96 -28.67 -5.17
C PRO A 222 23.10 -30.11 -5.68
N ASP A 223 23.63 -30.30 -6.88
CA ASP A 223 23.78 -31.58 -7.56
C ASP A 223 25.26 -32.03 -7.71
N GLY A 224 26.22 -31.15 -7.40
CA GLY A 224 27.66 -31.42 -7.49
C GLY A 224 28.27 -31.14 -8.86
N ASP A 225 27.49 -30.59 -9.80
CA ASP A 225 27.90 -30.30 -11.18
C ASP A 225 28.27 -28.81 -11.39
N GLY A 226 28.37 -28.03 -10.31
CA GLY A 226 28.91 -26.66 -10.27
C GLY A 226 28.01 -25.63 -9.59
N GLY A 227 28.43 -24.37 -9.53
CA GLY A 227 27.62 -23.32 -8.90
C GLY A 227 26.45 -22.85 -9.78
N ALA A 228 25.27 -22.73 -9.18
CA ALA A 228 24.07 -22.08 -9.71
C ALA A 228 23.55 -21.00 -8.75
N CYS A 229 23.06 -19.88 -9.30
CA CYS A 229 22.40 -18.84 -8.54
C CYS A 229 20.96 -19.25 -8.20
N VAL A 230 20.81 -19.91 -7.06
CA VAL A 230 19.53 -20.38 -6.53
C VAL A 230 18.98 -19.43 -5.47
N PRO A 231 17.65 -19.39 -5.23
CA PRO A 231 17.09 -18.58 -4.15
C PRO A 231 17.73 -18.93 -2.82
N VAL A 232 17.94 -17.92 -1.97
CA VAL A 232 18.36 -18.16 -0.59
C VAL A 232 17.16 -18.74 0.18
N ASP A 233 17.35 -19.94 0.74
CA ASP A 233 16.37 -20.61 1.60
C ASP A 233 15.88 -19.68 2.71
N GLU A 234 14.60 -19.78 3.06
CA GLU A 234 13.97 -18.86 4.01
C GLU A 234 14.67 -18.82 5.37
N ASP A 235 15.31 -19.93 5.76
CA ASP A 235 15.98 -20.12 7.05
C ASP A 235 17.45 -19.65 7.11
N GLU A 236 18.05 -19.25 5.97
CA GLU A 236 19.45 -18.75 5.91
C GLU A 236 19.55 -17.25 5.56
N ARG A 237 18.42 -16.54 5.56
CA ARG A 237 18.37 -15.11 5.22
C ARG A 237 18.94 -14.26 6.36
N SER A 238 20.12 -13.68 6.13
CA SER A 238 20.71 -12.63 6.97
C SER A 238 19.84 -11.36 6.94
N PRO A 239 19.73 -10.60 8.05
CA PRO A 239 19.12 -9.27 8.02
C PRO A 239 19.95 -8.33 7.14
N VAL A 240 21.28 -8.49 7.14
CA VAL A 240 22.22 -7.72 6.31
C VAL A 240 22.12 -8.22 4.87
N ARG A 241 21.47 -7.40 4.04
CA ARG A 241 21.21 -7.64 2.62
C ARG A 241 22.09 -6.79 1.72
N ASN A 242 22.35 -5.54 2.10
CA ASN A 242 23.42 -4.71 1.53
C ASN A 242 24.40 -4.31 2.64
N PRO A 243 25.58 -4.96 2.74
CA PRO A 243 26.56 -4.63 3.76
C PRO A 243 27.04 -3.17 3.76
N ASN A 244 26.96 -2.50 2.60
CA ASN A 244 27.33 -1.11 2.42
C ASN A 244 26.14 -0.14 2.57
N GLY A 245 24.93 -0.67 2.76
CA GLY A 245 23.73 0.09 2.99
C GLY A 245 23.66 0.67 4.41
N ARG A 246 22.76 1.64 4.57
CA ARG A 246 22.42 2.35 5.80
C ARG A 246 21.54 1.52 6.72
N ASP A 247 21.66 1.73 8.02
CA ASP A 247 20.93 0.98 9.03
C ASP A 247 19.41 1.26 8.99
N ASP A 248 18.61 0.39 9.59
CA ASP A 248 17.16 0.59 9.69
C ASP A 248 16.85 1.94 10.37
N GLY A 249 15.90 2.68 9.82
CA GLY A 249 15.48 4.03 10.20
C GLY A 249 16.36 5.18 9.74
N GLU A 250 17.49 4.90 9.09
CA GLU A 250 18.27 5.94 8.43
C GLU A 250 17.60 6.45 7.14
N PRO A 251 17.88 7.70 6.72
CA PRO A 251 17.39 8.27 5.48
C PRO A 251 17.81 7.46 4.26
N CYS A 252 16.92 7.36 3.29
CA CYS A 252 17.18 6.69 2.02
C CYS A 252 16.34 7.31 0.90
N ALA A 253 16.80 7.16 -0.32
CA ALA A 253 16.02 7.51 -1.51
C ALA A 253 15.55 6.26 -2.26
N VAL A 254 16.31 5.17 -2.19
CA VAL A 254 16.09 3.91 -2.91
C VAL A 254 16.53 2.70 -2.09
N ASP A 255 16.02 1.51 -2.43
CA ASP A 255 16.24 0.26 -1.68
C ASP A 255 17.73 -0.09 -1.52
N ILE A 256 18.55 0.19 -2.53
CA ILE A 256 19.99 -0.06 -2.47
C ILE A 256 20.71 0.80 -1.45
N ASN A 257 20.12 1.91 -0.99
CA ASN A 257 20.69 2.68 0.11
C ASN A 257 20.62 1.92 1.45
N CYS A 258 19.85 0.83 1.55
CA CYS A 258 19.47 0.25 2.83
C CYS A 258 20.11 -1.11 3.07
N LYS A 259 20.63 -1.28 4.29
CA LYS A 259 21.25 -2.53 4.75
C LYS A 259 20.24 -3.67 4.78
N GLY A 260 19.00 -3.37 5.15
CA GLY A 260 17.84 -4.26 5.09
C GLY A 260 17.19 -4.40 3.72
N GLY A 261 17.75 -3.76 2.68
CA GLY A 261 17.32 -3.91 1.29
C GLY A 261 15.95 -3.30 0.96
N THR A 262 15.40 -2.45 1.81
CA THR A 262 14.13 -1.75 1.54
C THR A 262 14.19 -0.31 2.05
N CYS A 263 13.75 0.62 1.20
CA CYS A 263 13.60 2.03 1.51
C CYS A 263 12.12 2.44 1.44
N LEU A 264 11.55 2.87 2.58
CA LEU A 264 10.22 3.49 2.62
C LEU A 264 10.39 4.98 2.31
N ILE A 265 10.01 5.43 1.13
CA ILE A 265 10.36 6.78 0.63
C ILE A 265 9.38 7.88 1.07
N GLU A 266 9.76 9.15 0.85
CA GLU A 266 8.97 10.33 1.21
C GLU A 266 7.59 10.39 0.52
N GLN A 267 7.50 9.87 -0.71
CA GLN A 267 6.23 9.69 -1.43
C GLN A 267 5.27 8.70 -0.74
N THR A 268 5.77 7.92 0.22
CA THR A 268 5.01 6.98 1.06
C THR A 268 4.79 7.48 2.48
N GLY A 269 5.00 8.79 2.75
CA GLY A 269 4.77 9.41 4.06
C GLY A 269 5.96 9.33 5.03
N TYR A 270 7.10 8.80 4.58
CA TYR A 270 8.33 8.68 5.37
C TYR A 270 9.27 9.83 5.01
N THR A 271 9.14 10.98 5.67
CA THR A 271 9.89 12.23 5.37
C THR A 271 11.39 12.02 5.26
N GLY A 272 12.00 12.20 4.08
CA GLY A 272 13.43 11.90 3.83
C GLY A 272 13.81 10.41 3.73
N GLY A 273 12.81 9.52 3.63
CA GLY A 273 12.92 8.08 3.45
C GLY A 273 13.42 7.28 4.67
N TYR A 274 13.11 5.99 4.74
CA TYR A 274 13.39 5.17 5.92
C TYR A 274 13.85 3.77 5.51
N CYS A 275 15.11 3.47 5.78
CA CYS A 275 15.63 2.12 5.58
C CYS A 275 14.95 1.13 6.52
N THR A 276 14.61 -0.04 6.02
CA THR A 276 14.02 -1.10 6.83
C THR A 276 14.40 -2.46 6.30
N THR A 277 14.20 -3.46 7.16
CA THR A 277 14.33 -4.88 6.84
C THR A 277 12.96 -5.51 6.87
N LEU A 278 12.52 -6.05 5.73
CA LEU A 278 11.27 -6.82 5.63
C LEU A 278 11.47 -8.27 6.08
N ASN A 279 10.37 -8.89 6.52
CA ASN A 279 10.29 -10.23 7.10
C ASN A 279 11.19 -10.43 8.32
N CYS A 280 11.33 -9.36 9.11
CA CYS A 280 12.23 -9.31 10.25
C CYS A 280 11.93 -10.33 11.36
N ALA A 281 10.73 -10.91 11.41
CA ALA A 281 10.42 -11.98 12.36
C ALA A 281 11.21 -13.25 12.07
N GLN A 282 11.61 -13.44 10.81
CA GLN A 282 12.44 -14.55 10.35
C GLN A 282 13.91 -14.11 10.24
N VAL A 283 14.16 -12.94 9.64
CA VAL A 283 15.53 -12.53 9.26
C VAL A 283 16.22 -11.61 10.27
N GLY A 284 15.49 -11.06 11.24
CA GLY A 284 15.99 -10.05 12.17
C GLY A 284 16.04 -8.62 11.60
N CYS A 285 16.61 -7.69 12.36
CA CYS A 285 16.74 -6.27 12.01
C CYS A 285 18.19 -5.81 11.91
N ASN A 286 18.41 -4.67 11.24
CA ASN A 286 19.68 -3.95 11.15
C ASN A 286 19.60 -2.63 11.92
N PRO A 287 19.53 -2.62 13.26
CA PRO A 287 19.41 -1.39 14.02
C PRO A 287 20.63 -0.47 13.82
N PRO A 288 20.46 0.85 13.99
CA PRO A 288 21.56 1.80 14.05
C PRO A 288 22.59 1.39 15.10
N SER A 289 23.87 1.69 14.85
CA SER A 289 24.95 1.39 15.80
C SER A 289 24.68 1.94 17.21
N GLY A 290 24.49 1.03 18.18
CA GLY A 290 24.18 1.36 19.58
C GLY A 290 22.70 1.64 19.88
N GLY A 291 21.82 1.52 18.89
CA GLY A 291 20.36 1.59 19.01
C GLY A 291 19.70 0.21 19.09
N THR A 292 18.38 0.22 19.23
CA THR A 292 17.54 -0.98 19.14
C THR A 292 16.64 -0.89 17.90
N ALA A 293 16.18 -2.03 17.42
CA ALA A 293 15.12 -2.11 16.43
C ALA A 293 14.08 -3.13 16.91
N GLU A 294 12.82 -2.81 16.68
CA GLU A 294 11.69 -3.67 16.98
C GLU A 294 11.08 -4.14 15.64
N CYS A 295 10.85 -5.44 15.55
CA CYS A 295 10.21 -6.04 14.41
C CYS A 295 8.69 -6.04 14.61
N ARG A 296 7.93 -5.41 13.71
CA ARG A 296 6.46 -5.31 13.82
C ARG A 296 5.76 -5.87 12.61
N THR A 297 4.66 -6.57 12.85
CA THR A 297 3.76 -7.02 11.78
C THR A 297 3.01 -5.84 11.20
N VAL A 298 3.07 -5.69 9.88
CA VAL A 298 2.29 -4.73 9.08
C VAL A 298 1.58 -5.55 8.02
N THR A 299 0.25 -5.60 8.09
CA THR A 299 -0.62 -6.45 7.25
C THR A 299 -0.16 -7.92 7.22
N GLU A 300 0.58 -8.32 6.18
CA GLU A 300 1.00 -9.69 5.86
C GLU A 300 2.52 -9.91 6.00
N SER A 301 3.29 -8.86 6.31
CA SER A 301 4.75 -8.90 6.42
C SER A 301 5.23 -8.32 7.76
N THR A 302 6.49 -8.57 8.12
CA THR A 302 7.09 -7.95 9.31
C THR A 302 8.14 -6.93 8.90
N VAL A 303 8.16 -5.77 9.55
CA VAL A 303 8.98 -4.59 9.18
C VAL A 303 9.79 -4.15 10.40
N CYS A 304 11.06 -3.83 10.22
CA CYS A 304 11.90 -3.29 11.28
C CYS A 304 11.69 -1.78 11.45
N TYR A 305 11.48 -1.37 12.69
CA TYR A 305 11.50 0.02 13.08
C TYR A 305 12.52 0.27 14.18
N VAL A 306 13.18 1.42 14.15
CA VAL A 306 14.07 1.88 15.22
C VAL A 306 13.30 1.99 16.53
N GLY A 307 13.80 1.33 17.56
CA GLY A 307 13.24 1.36 18.90
C GLY A 307 13.49 2.71 19.57
N CYS A 308 12.55 3.14 20.41
CA CYS A 308 12.57 4.41 21.11
C CYS A 308 11.84 4.32 22.45
N SER A 309 12.14 5.25 23.34
CA SER A 309 11.45 5.46 24.63
C SER A 309 10.79 6.84 24.72
N GLN A 310 11.24 7.79 23.89
CA GLN A 310 10.77 9.17 23.80
C GLN A 310 11.04 9.73 22.40
N ASP A 311 10.34 10.79 22.00
CA ASP A 311 10.47 11.37 20.65
C ASP A 311 11.87 11.86 20.31
N ALA A 312 12.66 12.26 21.32
CA ALA A 312 14.05 12.66 21.14
C ALA A 312 14.97 11.52 20.69
N ASP A 313 14.54 10.26 20.85
CA ASP A 313 15.26 9.09 20.35
C ASP A 313 15.04 8.89 18.84
N CYS A 314 14.04 9.58 18.27
CA CYS A 314 13.69 9.51 16.85
C CYS A 314 14.32 10.63 16.04
N ARG A 315 14.56 10.36 14.75
CA ARG A 315 15.09 11.38 13.84
C ARG A 315 14.07 12.47 13.58
N THR A 316 14.54 13.66 13.20
CA THR A 316 13.66 14.78 12.84
C THR A 316 12.63 14.36 11.77
N GLY A 317 11.35 14.67 12.04
CA GLY A 317 10.23 14.25 11.21
C GLY A 317 9.61 12.90 11.62
N TYR A 318 10.06 12.30 12.73
CA TYR A 318 9.54 11.05 13.29
C TYR A 318 9.24 11.24 14.78
N ALA A 319 8.22 10.56 15.27
CA ALA A 319 7.86 10.51 16.68
C ALA A 319 7.99 9.09 17.21
N CYS A 320 8.31 8.96 18.50
CA CYS A 320 8.35 7.66 19.13
C CYS A 320 6.92 7.20 19.36
N VAL A 321 6.54 5.98 18.99
CA VAL A 321 5.18 5.41 19.13
C VAL A 321 5.27 4.06 19.87
N GLY A 322 4.78 4.01 21.12
CA GLY A 322 5.08 2.91 22.05
C GLY A 322 3.92 2.17 22.71
N ALA A 323 4.27 1.08 23.38
CA ALA A 323 3.45 0.21 24.23
C ALA A 323 3.68 0.51 25.74
N ASP A 324 2.89 -0.13 26.61
CA ASP A 324 2.74 0.17 28.05
C ASP A 324 4.01 0.01 28.93
N ASP A 325 5.10 -0.57 28.42
CA ASP A 325 6.34 -0.89 29.17
C ASP A 325 7.51 0.07 28.92
N GLY A 326 7.31 1.11 28.11
CA GLY A 326 8.34 2.07 27.73
C GLY A 326 9.14 1.67 26.48
N SER A 327 8.78 0.57 25.82
CA SER A 327 9.23 0.24 24.47
C SER A 327 8.33 0.91 23.42
N GLY A 328 8.94 1.46 22.38
CA GLY A 328 8.23 2.02 21.24
C GLY A 328 9.09 2.05 20.00
N VAL A 329 8.54 2.53 18.89
CA VAL A 329 9.26 2.64 17.62
C VAL A 329 9.07 4.00 16.96
N CYS A 330 10.08 4.44 16.21
CA CYS A 330 10.04 5.70 15.48
C CYS A 330 9.23 5.58 14.18
N LEU A 331 8.12 6.29 14.11
CA LEU A 331 7.24 6.38 12.93
C LEU A 331 7.11 7.84 12.46
N PRO A 332 6.87 8.08 11.16
CA PRO A 332 6.52 9.42 10.71
C PRO A 332 5.18 9.84 11.34
N PRO A 333 4.96 11.14 11.61
CA PRO A 333 3.67 11.61 12.05
C PRO A 333 2.63 11.26 10.98
N SER A 334 1.50 10.69 11.37
CA SER A 334 0.41 10.36 10.46
C SER A 334 -0.17 11.65 9.88
N GLU A 335 0.25 12.04 8.68
CA GLU A 335 -0.39 13.11 7.91
C GLU A 335 -1.65 12.58 7.21
N GLY A 336 -2.60 12.09 8.02
CA GLY A 336 -4.01 12.02 7.65
C GLY A 336 -4.73 13.02 8.54
N ALA A 337 -5.74 13.74 8.01
CA ALA A 337 -6.56 14.58 8.87
C ALA A 337 -7.21 13.67 9.92
N THR A 338 -6.76 13.77 11.17
CA THR A 338 -7.45 13.14 12.28
C THR A 338 -8.81 13.83 12.44
N PRO A 339 -9.87 13.11 12.85
CA PRO A 339 -11.15 13.75 13.09
C PRO A 339 -10.97 15.00 13.97
N PRO A 340 -11.75 16.06 13.74
CA PRO A 340 -11.51 17.35 14.39
C PRO A 340 -11.47 17.21 15.91
N ALA A 341 -10.68 18.08 16.57
CA ALA A 341 -10.77 18.26 18.00
C ALA A 341 -12.20 18.68 18.40
N GLU A 342 -12.56 18.54 19.67
CA GLU A 342 -13.89 18.85 20.22
C GLU A 342 -14.46 20.22 19.75
N GLU A 343 -13.57 21.19 19.48
CA GLU A 343 -13.89 22.57 19.08
C GLU A 343 -13.99 22.80 17.55
N ASP A 344 -13.57 21.85 16.72
CA ASP A 344 -13.39 22.01 15.26
C ASP A 344 -14.49 21.32 14.42
N THR A 345 -15.63 20.94 15.00
CA THR A 345 -16.75 20.34 14.24
C THR A 345 -17.25 21.34 13.19
N PRO A 346 -16.97 21.16 11.88
CA PRO A 346 -17.26 22.21 10.89
C PRO A 346 -18.77 22.37 10.70
N GLY A 347 -19.26 23.60 10.82
CA GLY A 347 -20.59 23.98 10.34
C GLY A 347 -21.77 23.70 11.27
N GLY A 348 -21.57 23.36 12.54
CA GLY A 348 -22.68 23.22 13.50
C GLY A 348 -23.65 22.07 13.20
N SER A 349 -23.21 21.04 12.46
CA SER A 349 -23.95 19.79 12.37
C SER A 349 -23.82 19.03 13.70
N THR A 350 -24.96 18.82 14.37
CA THR A 350 -25.08 18.26 15.73
C THR A 350 -25.05 16.73 15.79
N ASP A 351 -24.79 16.07 14.66
CA ASP A 351 -25.18 14.67 14.47
C ASP A 351 -24.13 13.65 14.92
N ILE A 352 -22.84 14.00 14.86
CA ILE A 352 -21.75 13.19 15.44
C ILE A 352 -21.12 14.01 16.55
N ARG A 353 -21.28 13.54 17.80
CA ARG A 353 -20.74 14.22 18.98
C ARG A 353 -19.41 13.62 19.38
N VAL A 354 -18.35 14.39 19.20
CA VAL A 354 -17.01 14.08 19.70
C VAL A 354 -16.91 14.45 21.18
N SER A 355 -16.27 13.61 21.97
CA SER A 355 -15.97 13.82 23.38
C SER A 355 -14.50 13.48 23.64
N CYS A 356 -13.75 14.41 24.24
CA CYS A 356 -12.34 14.18 24.58
C CYS A 356 -12.16 14.14 26.11
N GLN A 357 -11.62 13.04 26.62
CA GLN A 357 -11.58 12.75 28.06
C GLN A 357 -10.15 12.47 28.53
N SER A 358 -9.83 12.90 29.75
CA SER A 358 -8.50 12.72 30.38
C SER A 358 -8.50 11.75 31.56
N SER A 359 -9.52 10.89 31.66
CA SER A 359 -9.66 9.94 32.77
C SER A 359 -8.57 8.85 32.68
N SER A 360 -7.60 8.89 33.59
CA SER A 360 -6.50 7.91 33.66
C SER A 360 -6.88 6.64 34.41
N ILE A 361 -6.41 5.49 33.91
CA ILE A 361 -6.44 4.20 34.60
C ILE A 361 -5.05 3.55 34.54
N THR A 362 -4.82 2.47 35.28
CA THR A 362 -3.56 1.73 35.20
C THR A 362 -3.36 1.17 33.79
N GLY A 363 -2.31 1.63 33.11
CA GLY A 363 -1.97 1.22 31.74
C GLY A 363 -2.91 1.79 30.67
N GLY A 364 -3.47 3.00 30.86
CA GLY A 364 -4.29 3.61 29.81
C GLY A 364 -5.21 4.76 30.21
N ARG A 365 -6.33 4.87 29.48
CA ARG A 365 -7.42 5.83 29.67
C ARG A 365 -8.76 5.11 29.72
N ALA A 366 -9.73 5.73 30.39
CA ALA A 366 -11.12 5.27 30.43
C ALA A 366 -12.03 6.28 29.73
N LEU A 367 -12.69 5.85 28.65
CA LEU A 367 -13.64 6.64 27.89
C LEU A 367 -15.06 6.28 28.33
N ARG A 368 -15.77 7.21 28.95
CA ARG A 368 -17.14 6.99 29.47
C ARG A 368 -18.18 7.60 28.56
N PHE A 369 -19.22 6.85 28.24
CA PHE A 369 -20.30 7.27 27.37
C PHE A 369 -21.62 6.61 27.73
N ASN A 370 -22.73 7.26 27.40
CA ASN A 370 -24.07 6.72 27.64
C ASN A 370 -24.62 6.06 26.37
N ILE A 371 -25.32 4.96 26.53
CA ILE A 371 -26.09 4.27 25.49
C ILE A 371 -27.59 4.38 25.85
N ASP A 372 -28.42 4.69 24.86
CA ASP A 372 -29.87 4.76 25.00
C ASP A 372 -30.50 3.37 25.19
N PRO A 373 -31.52 3.20 26.05
CA PRO A 373 -32.16 1.91 26.26
C PRO A 373 -32.80 1.26 25.02
N SER A 374 -33.07 2.03 23.97
CA SER A 374 -33.61 1.51 22.70
C SER A 374 -32.54 1.05 21.71
N THR A 375 -31.26 1.19 22.05
CA THR A 375 -30.14 0.84 21.19
C THR A 375 -29.98 -0.68 21.08
N ILE A 376 -29.95 -1.16 19.84
CA ILE A 376 -29.74 -2.58 19.49
C ILE A 376 -28.34 -2.87 18.94
N ALA A 377 -27.60 -1.82 18.59
CA ALA A 377 -26.23 -1.86 18.10
C ALA A 377 -25.60 -0.47 18.23
N PHE A 378 -24.32 -0.41 18.55
CA PHE A 378 -23.56 0.83 18.60
C PHE A 378 -22.12 0.65 18.13
N ALA A 379 -21.54 1.72 17.61
CA ALA A 379 -20.13 1.82 17.28
C ALA A 379 -19.46 2.84 18.21
N VAL A 380 -18.28 2.51 18.73
CA VAL A 380 -17.42 3.44 19.46
C VAL A 380 -16.14 3.61 18.66
N VAL A 381 -15.73 4.86 18.43
CA VAL A 381 -14.54 5.16 17.64
C VAL A 381 -13.60 6.05 18.46
N PRO A 382 -12.75 5.46 19.31
CA PRO A 382 -11.68 6.18 19.97
C PRO A 382 -10.56 6.54 18.98
N TYR A 383 -10.00 7.74 19.14
CA TYR A 383 -8.89 8.22 18.35
C TYR A 383 -8.01 9.22 19.13
N SER A 384 -6.80 9.42 18.64
CA SER A 384 -5.87 10.45 19.07
C SER A 384 -5.33 11.18 17.85
N THR A 385 -4.93 12.44 18.04
CA THR A 385 -4.33 13.26 16.98
C THR A 385 -2.86 12.91 16.72
N SER A 386 -2.19 12.25 17.67
CA SER A 386 -0.74 12.02 17.61
C SER A 386 -0.28 10.68 18.19
N GLU A 387 -1.18 9.92 18.81
CA GLU A 387 -0.83 8.73 19.57
C GLU A 387 -1.57 7.50 19.08
N SER A 388 -1.01 6.32 19.35
CA SER A 388 -1.73 5.07 19.09
C SER A 388 -2.90 4.90 20.06
N VAL A 389 -3.96 4.23 19.60
CA VAL A 389 -5.16 3.96 20.40
C VAL A 389 -5.57 2.49 20.27
N ARG A 390 -5.44 1.75 21.37
CA ARG A 390 -5.74 0.31 21.44
C ARG A 390 -6.84 0.02 22.47
N PRO A 391 -8.00 -0.50 22.07
CA PRO A 391 -9.02 -0.99 23.00
C PRO A 391 -8.49 -2.14 23.88
N ARG A 392 -8.88 -2.14 25.15
CA ARG A 392 -8.52 -3.19 26.13
C ARG A 392 -9.76 -3.95 26.59
N ARG A 393 -10.75 -3.23 27.11
CA ARG A 393 -11.99 -3.81 27.66
C ARG A 393 -13.15 -2.86 27.47
N LEU A 394 -14.34 -3.42 27.25
CA LEU A 394 -15.59 -2.68 27.42
C LEU A 394 -16.23 -3.10 28.74
N LEU A 395 -16.56 -2.13 29.57
CA LEU A 395 -17.32 -2.32 30.81
C LEU A 395 -18.76 -1.86 30.60
N GLY A 396 -19.71 -2.67 31.06
CA GLY A 396 -21.14 -2.35 31.03
C GLY A 396 -21.59 -1.48 32.20
N PRO A 397 -22.90 -1.16 32.27
CA PRO A 397 -23.45 -0.20 33.23
C PRO A 397 -23.29 -0.52 34.72
N SER A 398 -23.02 -1.78 35.10
CA SER A 398 -22.72 -2.15 36.49
C SER A 398 -21.22 -2.34 36.76
N GLY A 399 -20.36 -1.94 35.82
CA GLY A 399 -18.90 -2.05 35.90
C GLY A 399 -18.33 -3.42 35.57
N GLN A 400 -19.18 -4.37 35.15
CA GLN A 400 -18.78 -5.69 34.68
C GLN A 400 -18.12 -5.59 33.30
N ALA A 401 -17.05 -6.35 33.07
CA ALA A 401 -16.49 -6.46 31.72
C ALA A 401 -17.44 -7.26 30.82
N VAL A 402 -17.75 -6.68 29.66
CA VAL A 402 -18.69 -7.23 28.67
C VAL A 402 -18.01 -7.55 27.34
N ALA A 403 -16.80 -7.04 27.12
CA ALA A 403 -15.88 -7.45 26.07
C ALA A 403 -14.43 -7.31 26.54
N ASP A 404 -13.57 -8.25 26.17
CA ASP A 404 -12.13 -8.24 26.45
C ASP A 404 -11.35 -8.43 25.15
N PHE A 405 -10.64 -7.37 24.74
CA PHE A 405 -9.90 -7.34 23.49
C PHE A 405 -8.57 -8.11 23.56
N GLY A 406 -8.16 -8.57 24.74
CA GLY A 406 -7.04 -9.51 24.88
C GLY A 406 -7.45 -10.97 24.72
N SER A 407 -8.75 -11.27 24.63
CA SER A 407 -9.26 -12.64 24.59
C SER A 407 -10.47 -12.80 23.68
N ASP A 408 -11.69 -12.74 24.21
CA ASP A 408 -12.93 -13.09 23.50
C ASP A 408 -13.28 -12.14 22.34
N HIS A 409 -12.74 -10.92 22.34
CA HIS A 409 -12.87 -9.94 21.26
C HIS A 409 -11.53 -9.61 20.58
N ALA A 410 -10.49 -10.45 20.76
CA ALA A 410 -9.15 -10.21 20.20
C ALA A 410 -9.13 -10.07 18.68
N PHE A 411 -10.12 -10.63 17.97
CA PHE A 411 -10.28 -10.44 16.53
C PHE A 411 -10.38 -8.95 16.15
N MET A 412 -10.90 -8.06 17.02
CA MET A 412 -10.99 -6.63 16.76
C MET A 412 -9.65 -5.88 16.78
N ASN A 413 -8.55 -6.52 17.22
CA ASN A 413 -7.23 -5.89 17.30
C ASN A 413 -6.57 -5.62 15.94
N VAL A 414 -7.16 -6.09 14.85
CA VAL A 414 -6.70 -5.77 13.49
C VAL A 414 -6.73 -4.25 13.21
N ASN A 415 -7.70 -3.52 13.78
CA ASN A 415 -7.85 -2.09 13.51
C ASN A 415 -6.73 -1.22 14.09
N PRO A 416 -6.32 -1.38 15.37
CA PRO A 416 -5.16 -0.66 15.88
C PRO A 416 -3.86 -0.91 15.11
N ASP A 417 -3.73 -2.06 14.44
CA ASP A 417 -2.53 -2.38 13.65
C ASP A 417 -2.58 -1.73 12.26
N ILE A 418 -3.77 -1.53 11.70
CA ILE A 418 -3.99 -0.89 10.38
C ILE A 418 -4.05 0.64 10.50
N LEU A 419 -4.83 1.15 11.45
CA LEU A 419 -5.19 2.56 11.57
C LEU A 419 -4.34 3.33 12.58
N VAL A 420 -3.70 2.62 13.52
CA VAL A 420 -2.79 3.14 14.54
C VAL A 420 -3.43 4.11 15.54
N ASN A 421 -3.87 5.28 15.08
CA ASN A 421 -4.35 6.39 15.89
C ASN A 421 -5.89 6.46 16.02
N MET A 422 -6.62 5.57 15.35
CA MET A 422 -8.09 5.52 15.42
C MET A 422 -8.58 4.08 15.30
N THR A 423 -9.45 3.64 16.21
CA THR A 423 -9.86 2.24 16.28
C THR A 423 -11.37 2.10 16.41
N PRO A 424 -12.12 2.02 15.29
CA PRO A 424 -13.56 1.76 15.36
C PRO A 424 -13.82 0.33 15.86
N VAL A 425 -14.77 0.21 16.79
CA VAL A 425 -15.24 -1.07 17.34
C VAL A 425 -16.77 -1.11 17.33
N PHE A 426 -17.35 -2.18 16.78
CA PHE A 426 -18.80 -2.32 16.57
C PHE A 426 -19.38 -3.41 17.48
N PHE A 427 -20.54 -3.11 18.09
CA PHE A 427 -21.24 -4.01 19.01
C PHE A 427 -22.72 -4.16 18.62
N PRO A 428 -23.27 -5.39 18.67
CA PRO A 428 -22.55 -6.66 18.79
C PRO A 428 -21.80 -6.99 17.49
N ALA A 429 -20.63 -7.61 17.60
CA ALA A 429 -19.79 -7.99 16.45
C ALA A 429 -20.29 -9.24 15.71
N ALA A 430 -21.14 -10.01 16.38
CA ALA A 430 -21.71 -11.27 15.90
C ALA A 430 -22.99 -11.58 16.71
N PRO A 431 -23.92 -12.42 16.21
CA PRO A 431 -25.18 -12.72 16.89
C PRO A 431 -25.03 -13.23 18.33
N GLN A 432 -24.01 -14.02 18.63
CA GLN A 432 -23.76 -14.57 19.96
C GLN A 432 -23.24 -13.53 20.97
N PHE A 433 -22.91 -12.31 20.53
CA PHE A 433 -22.49 -11.20 21.40
C PHE A 433 -23.61 -10.19 21.69
N THR A 434 -24.88 -10.50 21.38
CA THR A 434 -26.02 -9.59 21.65
C THR A 434 -26.20 -9.24 23.12
N SER A 435 -25.69 -10.08 24.02
CA SER A 435 -25.72 -9.84 25.47
C SER A 435 -25.17 -8.46 25.84
N ILE A 436 -24.19 -7.93 25.10
CA ILE A 436 -23.61 -6.58 25.32
C ILE A 436 -24.67 -5.48 25.16
N THR A 437 -25.51 -5.58 24.13
CA THR A 437 -26.59 -4.64 23.84
C THR A 437 -27.87 -4.94 24.61
N GLU A 438 -28.09 -6.18 25.04
CA GLU A 438 -29.24 -6.59 25.85
C GLU A 438 -29.17 -6.11 27.30
N LEU A 439 -28.00 -5.65 27.77
CA LEU A 439 -27.86 -4.96 29.06
C LEU A 439 -28.70 -3.69 29.16
N GLY A 440 -29.14 -3.15 28.00
CA GLY A 440 -29.93 -1.94 27.90
C GLY A 440 -29.09 -0.67 28.03
N GLY A 441 -29.78 0.45 28.26
CA GLY A 441 -29.13 1.75 28.31
C GLY A 441 -28.40 2.00 29.64
N GLY A 442 -27.45 2.92 29.61
CA GLY A 442 -26.64 3.27 30.78
C GLY A 442 -25.24 3.76 30.39
N GLU A 443 -24.41 4.00 31.40
CA GLU A 443 -23.02 4.43 31.20
C GLU A 443 -22.12 3.22 30.94
N TYR A 444 -21.48 3.18 29.79
CA TYR A 444 -20.44 2.22 29.44
C TYR A 444 -19.06 2.88 29.60
N THR A 445 -18.04 2.05 29.83
CA THR A 445 -16.64 2.51 29.85
C THR A 445 -15.81 1.68 28.89
N LEU A 446 -15.20 2.33 27.89
CA LEU A 446 -14.17 1.71 27.05
C LEU A 446 -12.79 2.04 27.63
N GLU A 447 -12.08 1.01 28.08
CA GLU A 447 -10.68 1.11 28.49
C GLU A 447 -9.78 1.04 27.26
N ILE A 448 -8.87 1.99 27.09
CA ILE A 448 -7.92 2.05 25.98
C ILE A 448 -6.49 2.23 26.47
N THR A 449 -5.52 1.63 25.78
CA THR A 449 -4.09 1.99 25.86
C THR A 449 -3.81 3.12 24.87
N THR A 450 -3.28 4.23 25.39
CA THR A 450 -2.77 5.37 24.61
C THR A 450 -1.86 6.21 25.51
N ARG A 451 -0.83 6.84 24.93
CA ARG A 451 -0.02 7.84 25.64
C ARG A 451 -0.69 9.22 25.66
N ASP A 452 -1.71 9.43 24.83
CA ASP A 452 -2.45 10.68 24.79
C ASP A 452 -3.06 10.97 26.16
N SER A 453 -2.78 12.15 26.69
CA SER A 453 -3.35 12.61 27.97
C SER A 453 -4.85 12.89 27.87
N ARG A 454 -5.37 13.14 26.65
CA ARG A 454 -6.76 13.50 26.40
C ARG A 454 -7.24 12.97 25.03
N PRO A 455 -7.31 11.64 24.83
CA PRO A 455 -7.87 11.06 23.61
C PRO A 455 -9.34 11.46 23.42
N CYS A 456 -9.77 11.41 22.17
CA CYS A 456 -11.14 11.73 21.76
C CYS A 456 -11.87 10.47 21.30
N PHE A 457 -13.19 10.52 21.30
CA PHE A 457 -14.02 9.46 20.74
C PHE A 457 -15.40 9.99 20.37
N TYR A 458 -16.13 9.21 19.60
CA TYR A 458 -17.56 9.41 19.34
C TYR A 458 -18.29 8.06 19.34
N VAL A 459 -19.61 8.13 19.50
CA VAL A 459 -20.50 6.96 19.55
C VAL A 459 -21.62 7.13 18.54
N LEU A 460 -21.91 6.06 17.79
CA LEU A 460 -23.03 6.00 16.86
C LEU A 460 -23.97 4.87 17.29
N GLU A 461 -25.23 5.21 17.55
CA GLU A 461 -26.23 4.25 18.03
C GLU A 461 -27.25 3.89 16.95
N LYS A 462 -27.76 2.66 17.01
CA LYS A 462 -28.84 2.18 16.14
C LYS A 462 -29.94 1.60 17.00
N THR A 463 -31.16 2.03 16.73
CA THR A 463 -32.39 1.50 17.36
C THR A 463 -33.05 0.41 16.54
N SER A 464 -32.47 0.05 15.40
CA SER A 464 -33.02 -0.96 14.48
C SER A 464 -32.05 -1.38 13.39
N PRO A 465 -32.26 -2.55 12.76
CA PRO A 465 -31.47 -2.97 11.62
C PRO A 465 -31.69 -2.05 10.42
N GLY A 466 -30.61 -1.68 9.74
CA GLY A 466 -30.65 -0.98 8.47
C GLY A 466 -31.02 -1.89 7.31
N THR A 467 -31.34 -1.24 6.19
CA THR A 467 -31.76 -1.87 4.92
C THR A 467 -31.23 -1.14 3.69
N GLN A 468 -30.47 -0.07 3.86
CA GLN A 468 -29.99 0.77 2.76
C GLN A 468 -28.51 1.11 2.95
N LEU A 469 -27.77 1.18 1.85
CA LEU A 469 -26.36 1.58 1.85
C LEU A 469 -26.13 2.66 0.79
N ASP A 470 -25.35 3.67 1.15
CA ASP A 470 -24.93 4.74 0.26
C ASP A 470 -23.41 4.62 0.03
N VAL A 471 -22.97 4.74 -1.23
CA VAL A 471 -21.57 4.52 -1.63
C VAL A 471 -21.05 5.70 -2.45
N ASN A 472 -19.81 6.12 -2.20
CA ASN A 472 -19.10 7.15 -2.96
C ASN A 472 -17.94 6.50 -3.73
N PHE A 473 -18.02 6.47 -5.06
CA PHE A 473 -16.92 6.03 -5.90
C PHE A 473 -15.97 7.20 -6.20
N TYR A 474 -14.70 7.03 -5.85
CA TYR A 474 -13.59 7.87 -6.29
C TYR A 474 -12.94 7.16 -7.48
N LEU A 475 -12.97 7.77 -8.65
CA LEU A 475 -12.45 7.18 -9.89
C LEU A 475 -11.06 7.74 -10.19
N LEU A 476 -10.05 6.86 -10.26
CA LEU A 476 -8.64 7.23 -10.45
C LEU A 476 -8.11 6.69 -11.77
N GLY A 477 -8.43 7.40 -12.85
CA GLY A 477 -7.84 7.14 -14.17
C GLY A 477 -8.33 5.86 -14.82
N VAL A 478 -9.50 5.34 -14.42
CA VAL A 478 -10.08 4.13 -15.00
C VAL A 478 -10.37 4.38 -16.50
N PRO A 479 -9.78 3.62 -17.43
CA PRO A 479 -9.91 3.89 -18.86
C PRO A 479 -11.37 3.86 -19.32
N GLY A 480 -11.83 4.95 -19.95
CA GLY A 480 -13.18 5.07 -20.49
C GLY A 480 -14.29 5.29 -19.46
N LEU A 481 -13.96 5.35 -18.17
CA LEU A 481 -14.92 5.52 -17.07
C LEU A 481 -14.71 6.87 -16.38
N SER A 482 -15.81 7.55 -16.10
CA SER A 482 -15.89 8.81 -15.36
C SER A 482 -17.20 8.85 -14.58
N GLY A 483 -17.33 9.76 -13.63
CA GLY A 483 -18.58 9.93 -12.88
C GLY A 483 -19.78 10.25 -13.78
N SER A 484 -19.53 10.85 -14.95
CA SER A 484 -20.58 11.23 -15.91
C SER A 484 -21.15 10.07 -16.74
N ASN A 485 -20.40 8.98 -16.91
CA ASN A 485 -20.80 7.84 -17.76
C ASN A 485 -20.76 6.49 -17.04
N ALA A 486 -20.33 6.43 -15.77
CA ALA A 486 -20.15 5.17 -15.06
C ALA A 486 -21.41 4.30 -14.98
N LEU A 487 -22.59 4.91 -14.82
CA LEU A 487 -23.86 4.17 -14.78
C LEU A 487 -24.31 3.65 -16.16
N ASP A 488 -23.76 4.18 -17.25
CA ASP A 488 -24.05 3.73 -18.62
C ASP A 488 -22.98 2.74 -19.13
N ASP A 489 -21.85 2.62 -18.44
CA ASP A 489 -20.79 1.68 -18.79
C ASP A 489 -21.25 0.23 -18.51
N PRO A 490 -21.16 -0.68 -19.50
CA PRO A 490 -21.66 -2.04 -19.36
C PRO A 490 -20.89 -2.86 -18.33
N ASN A 491 -19.57 -2.64 -18.19
CA ASN A 491 -18.75 -3.39 -17.26
C ASN A 491 -19.01 -2.92 -15.82
N PHE A 492 -19.05 -1.60 -15.60
CA PHE A 492 -19.43 -1.03 -14.31
C PHE A 492 -20.86 -1.46 -13.91
N SER A 493 -21.81 -1.45 -14.85
CA SER A 493 -23.17 -1.94 -14.61
C SER A 493 -23.23 -3.41 -14.23
N GLN A 494 -22.40 -4.26 -14.84
CA GLN A 494 -22.29 -5.67 -14.49
C GLN A 494 -21.68 -5.87 -13.09
N MET A 495 -20.59 -5.16 -12.78
CA MET A 495 -19.97 -5.13 -11.45
C MET A 495 -21.00 -4.75 -10.38
N MET A 496 -21.73 -3.66 -10.60
CA MET A 496 -22.78 -3.19 -9.69
C MET A 496 -23.94 -4.18 -9.56
N THR A 497 -24.24 -4.96 -10.59
CA THR A 497 -25.28 -6.00 -10.54
C THR A 497 -24.91 -7.12 -9.58
N VAL A 498 -23.65 -7.59 -9.59
CA VAL A 498 -23.16 -8.61 -8.65
C VAL A 498 -23.15 -8.05 -7.23
N PHE A 499 -22.57 -6.86 -7.03
CA PHE A 499 -22.53 -6.18 -5.74
C PHE A 499 -23.92 -6.02 -5.13
N ARG A 500 -24.89 -5.49 -5.89
CA ARG A 500 -26.29 -5.36 -5.44
C ARG A 500 -26.91 -6.71 -5.10
N ARG A 501 -26.69 -7.74 -5.93
CA ARG A 501 -27.23 -9.08 -5.69
C ARG A 501 -26.73 -9.70 -4.39
N ILE A 502 -25.46 -9.51 -4.03
CA ILE A 502 -24.90 -9.99 -2.76
C ILE A 502 -25.54 -9.23 -1.59
N PHE A 503 -25.57 -7.90 -1.63
CA PHE A 503 -26.12 -7.08 -0.54
C PHE A 503 -27.65 -7.23 -0.39
N ASP A 504 -28.39 -7.47 -1.47
CA ASP A 504 -29.81 -7.77 -1.42
C ASP A 504 -30.08 -9.09 -0.66
N ARG A 505 -29.19 -10.09 -0.75
CA ARG A 505 -29.28 -11.32 0.08
C ARG A 505 -29.09 -11.02 1.57
N ALA A 506 -28.28 -10.01 1.91
CA ALA A 506 -28.14 -9.50 3.26
C ALA A 506 -29.32 -8.62 3.72
N GLY A 507 -30.31 -8.38 2.84
CA GLY A 507 -31.44 -7.48 3.10
C GLY A 507 -31.07 -6.00 3.05
N ILE A 508 -30.04 -5.63 2.30
CA ILE A 508 -29.54 -4.26 2.15
C ILE A 508 -29.58 -3.85 0.68
N THR A 509 -30.35 -2.81 0.36
CA THR A 509 -30.39 -2.24 -0.98
C THR A 509 -29.38 -1.11 -1.11
N ILE A 510 -28.59 -1.11 -2.19
CA ILE A 510 -27.72 0.01 -2.53
C ILE A 510 -28.58 1.16 -3.07
N ARG A 511 -28.74 2.21 -2.27
CA ARG A 511 -29.68 3.30 -2.55
C ARG A 511 -29.05 4.38 -3.41
N GLU A 512 -27.92 4.92 -2.95
CA GLU A 512 -27.26 6.07 -3.56
C GLU A 512 -25.85 5.69 -3.97
N VAL A 513 -25.48 6.08 -5.20
CA VAL A 513 -24.13 5.91 -5.73
C VAL A 513 -23.68 7.28 -6.21
N ARG A 514 -22.68 7.85 -5.54
CA ARG A 514 -22.07 9.13 -5.91
C ARG A 514 -20.72 8.88 -6.56
N PHE A 515 -20.30 9.79 -7.44
CA PHE A 515 -19.03 9.69 -8.13
C PHE A 515 -18.20 10.96 -7.90
N VAL A 516 -16.90 10.75 -7.71
CA VAL A 516 -15.87 11.77 -7.60
C VAL A 516 -14.76 11.39 -8.57
N ASP A 517 -14.59 12.18 -9.63
CA ASP A 517 -13.45 12.03 -10.54
C ASP A 517 -12.21 12.67 -9.88
N VAL A 518 -11.20 11.85 -9.57
CA VAL A 518 -9.91 12.33 -9.04
C VAL A 518 -9.05 12.79 -10.21
N ALA A 519 -8.43 13.96 -10.08
CA ALA A 519 -7.66 14.61 -11.14
C ALA A 519 -6.39 15.27 -10.59
N GLY A 520 -5.47 15.67 -11.47
CA GLY A 520 -4.22 16.33 -11.10
C GLY A 520 -3.22 15.39 -10.43
N ASP A 521 -2.43 15.91 -9.50
CA ASP A 521 -1.32 15.19 -8.88
C ASP A 521 -1.78 13.91 -8.14
N ASP A 522 -2.95 13.95 -7.50
CA ASP A 522 -3.54 12.78 -6.84
C ASP A 522 -3.84 11.64 -7.83
N LEU A 523 -4.30 11.98 -9.04
CA LEU A 523 -4.55 11.00 -10.10
C LEU A 523 -3.24 10.35 -10.56
N GLU A 524 -2.23 11.15 -10.85
CA GLU A 524 -0.92 10.65 -11.32
C GLU A 524 -0.25 9.76 -10.28
N ARG A 525 -0.36 10.15 -9.00
CA ARG A 525 0.21 9.41 -7.86
C ARG A 525 -0.52 8.10 -7.60
N PHE A 526 -1.85 8.12 -7.55
CA PHE A 526 -2.64 7.02 -6.98
C PHE A 526 -3.39 6.16 -7.99
N ARG A 527 -3.35 6.46 -9.30
CA ARG A 527 -3.98 5.56 -10.31
C ARG A 527 -3.41 4.14 -10.28
N ILE A 528 -2.14 3.97 -9.92
CA ILE A 528 -1.50 2.67 -9.70
C ILE A 528 -0.86 2.71 -8.32
N ILE A 529 -1.35 1.87 -7.41
CA ILE A 529 -0.85 1.80 -6.03
C ILE A 529 0.40 0.93 -5.99
N ARG A 530 1.51 1.47 -5.49
CA ARG A 530 2.82 0.80 -5.48
C ARG A 530 3.31 0.40 -4.10
N SER A 531 2.66 0.91 -3.05
CA SER A 531 2.97 0.60 -1.66
C SER A 531 1.70 0.56 -0.81
N PHE A 532 1.74 -0.14 0.32
CA PHE A 532 0.65 -0.12 1.31
C PHE A 532 0.40 1.28 1.88
N ASN A 533 1.42 2.13 1.96
CA ASN A 533 1.27 3.52 2.41
C ASN A 533 0.46 4.38 1.45
N ASP A 534 0.57 4.15 0.13
CA ASP A 534 -0.26 4.84 -0.86
C ASP A 534 -1.75 4.56 -0.66
N ILE A 535 -2.11 3.39 -0.11
CA ILE A 535 -3.49 3.02 0.20
C ILE A 535 -4.04 3.96 1.29
N PHE A 536 -3.29 4.14 2.38
CA PHE A 536 -3.68 5.04 3.47
C PHE A 536 -3.70 6.51 3.05
N ALA A 537 -2.71 6.94 2.26
CA ALA A 537 -2.63 8.30 1.73
C ALA A 537 -3.75 8.60 0.71
N LEU A 538 -4.15 7.62 -0.10
CA LEU A 538 -5.27 7.78 -1.01
C LEU A 538 -6.59 7.95 -0.21
N ALA A 539 -6.83 7.16 0.82
CA ALA A 539 -8.07 7.31 1.59
C ALA A 539 -8.21 8.65 2.28
N SER A 540 -7.10 9.27 2.70
CA SER A 540 -7.11 10.58 3.35
C SER A 540 -7.52 11.73 2.41
N ILE A 541 -7.52 11.55 1.08
CA ILE A 541 -8.02 12.58 0.14
C ILE A 541 -9.55 12.60 0.06
N SER A 542 -10.24 11.64 0.69
CA SER A 542 -11.70 11.63 0.67
C SER A 542 -12.27 12.90 1.29
N ARG A 543 -13.43 13.31 0.76
CA ARG A 543 -14.09 14.56 1.14
C ARG A 543 -15.35 14.25 1.92
N ASP A 544 -15.72 15.20 2.75
CA ASP A 544 -17.01 15.20 3.44
C ASP A 544 -18.15 15.18 2.40
N PRO A 545 -18.97 14.11 2.33
CA PRO A 545 -19.96 13.92 1.27
C PRO A 545 -21.23 14.77 1.47
N GLY A 546 -21.40 15.45 2.61
CA GLY A 546 -22.54 16.32 2.83
C GLY A 546 -22.75 16.77 4.27
N SER A 547 -23.84 17.50 4.50
CA SER A 547 -24.14 18.07 5.81
C SER A 547 -24.91 17.13 6.75
N SER A 548 -25.60 16.11 6.21
CA SER A 548 -26.40 15.19 7.01
C SER A 548 -25.60 14.00 7.53
N LEU A 549 -26.00 13.45 8.69
CA LEU A 549 -25.44 12.19 9.19
C LEU A 549 -25.51 11.07 8.15
N ARG A 550 -26.62 10.97 7.42
CA ARG A 550 -26.81 9.91 6.42
C ARG A 550 -25.77 10.00 5.30
N GLU A 551 -25.50 11.20 4.79
CA GLU A 551 -24.47 11.41 3.77
C GLU A 551 -23.09 10.99 4.32
N ARG A 552 -22.77 11.36 5.56
CA ARG A 552 -21.51 10.99 6.23
C ARG A 552 -21.39 9.51 6.60
N LEU A 553 -22.51 8.79 6.71
CA LEU A 553 -22.54 7.34 6.91
C LEU A 553 -22.57 6.58 5.59
N SER A 554 -21.84 7.10 4.59
CA SER A 554 -21.60 6.43 3.31
C SER A 554 -20.19 5.85 3.26
N ILE A 555 -19.99 4.85 2.40
CA ILE A 555 -18.69 4.17 2.25
C ILE A 555 -17.96 4.76 1.05
N ASN A 556 -16.72 5.19 1.25
CA ASN A 556 -15.85 5.59 0.14
C ASN A 556 -15.20 4.37 -0.49
N VAL A 557 -15.27 4.30 -1.81
CA VAL A 557 -14.73 3.24 -2.65
C VAL A 557 -13.82 3.87 -3.68
N PHE A 558 -12.52 3.60 -3.57
CA PHE A 558 -11.52 4.11 -4.51
C PHE A 558 -11.26 3.06 -5.58
N LEU A 559 -11.65 3.36 -6.82
CA LEU A 559 -11.42 2.51 -7.98
C LEU A 559 -10.19 3.02 -8.75
N ILE A 560 -9.09 2.29 -8.62
CA ILE A 560 -7.78 2.58 -9.23
C ILE A 560 -7.59 1.76 -10.51
N GLN A 561 -6.55 2.04 -11.31
CA GLN A 561 -6.19 1.20 -12.46
C GLN A 561 -5.63 -0.17 -12.04
N GLY A 562 -4.77 -0.22 -11.01
CA GLY A 562 -4.06 -1.44 -10.65
C GLY A 562 -3.23 -1.34 -9.38
N PHE A 563 -2.90 -2.51 -8.82
CA PHE A 563 -1.89 -2.64 -7.77
C PHE A 563 -0.56 -3.10 -8.39
N SER A 564 0.53 -2.52 -7.93
CA SER A 564 1.91 -2.89 -8.27
C SER A 564 2.72 -2.94 -6.97
N ILE A 565 2.20 -3.71 -6.00
CA ILE A 565 2.83 -3.92 -4.70
C ILE A 565 3.58 -5.25 -4.77
N SER A 566 4.91 -5.21 -4.76
CA SER A 566 5.75 -6.40 -4.87
C SER A 566 5.57 -7.38 -3.70
N GLN A 567 5.16 -6.89 -2.54
CA GLN A 567 4.90 -7.69 -1.34
C GLN A 567 3.54 -8.41 -1.36
N ALA A 568 2.61 -8.00 -2.23
CA ALA A 568 1.25 -8.55 -2.31
C ALA A 568 0.85 -8.78 -3.79
N PRO A 569 1.54 -9.70 -4.49
CA PRO A 569 1.24 -9.98 -5.89
C PRO A 569 -0.19 -10.54 -6.04
N GLY A 570 -0.97 -9.94 -6.92
CA GLY A 570 -2.36 -10.35 -7.17
C GLY A 570 -3.40 -9.74 -6.22
N LEU A 571 -3.03 -8.73 -5.43
CA LEU A 571 -3.97 -7.98 -4.59
C LEU A 571 -5.09 -7.36 -5.44
N LEU A 572 -6.34 -7.63 -5.08
CA LEU A 572 -7.53 -7.17 -5.82
C LEU A 572 -8.20 -5.97 -5.14
N GLY A 573 -8.14 -5.90 -3.81
CA GLY A 573 -8.74 -4.86 -3.00
C GLY A 573 -8.22 -4.89 -1.56
N VAL A 574 -8.41 -3.78 -0.86
CA VAL A 574 -8.07 -3.62 0.56
C VAL A 574 -9.09 -2.69 1.23
N SER A 575 -9.72 -3.18 2.28
CA SER A 575 -10.46 -2.37 3.25
C SER A 575 -9.50 -1.78 4.30
N LEU A 576 -9.50 -0.46 4.46
CA LEU A 576 -8.59 0.23 5.40
C LEU A 576 -9.06 0.20 6.86
N GLY A 577 -10.04 -0.65 7.16
CA GLY A 577 -10.46 -0.96 8.51
C GLY A 577 -11.41 -2.15 8.49
N ILE A 578 -11.35 -2.95 9.55
CA ILE A 578 -12.18 -4.13 9.78
C ILE A 578 -12.70 -4.10 11.22
N PRO A 579 -13.71 -3.26 11.53
CA PRO A 579 -14.48 -2.40 10.62
C PRO A 579 -13.80 -1.08 10.23
N GLY A 580 -14.34 -0.41 9.20
CA GLY A 580 -13.93 0.92 8.76
C GLY A 580 -14.41 2.05 9.65
N VAL A 581 -13.92 3.27 9.40
CA VAL A 581 -14.23 4.47 10.19
C VAL A 581 -15.54 5.11 9.73
N PRO A 582 -16.61 5.11 10.54
CA PRO A 582 -17.89 5.70 10.15
C PRO A 582 -17.96 7.20 10.41
N GLY A 583 -18.54 7.98 9.48
CA GLY A 583 -18.95 9.35 9.73
C GLY A 583 -17.89 10.43 9.57
N PHE A 584 -16.60 10.08 9.68
CA PHE A 584 -15.48 10.98 9.39
C PHE A 584 -14.75 10.52 8.13
N HIS A 585 -14.70 11.41 7.15
CA HIS A 585 -13.95 11.26 5.91
C HIS A 585 -12.67 12.11 5.96
N GLY A 586 -11.77 11.94 5.00
CA GLY A 586 -10.50 12.66 4.94
C GLY A 586 -9.38 12.08 5.82
N ASN A 587 -9.54 10.83 6.27
CA ASN A 587 -8.54 10.14 7.09
C ASN A 587 -8.12 8.81 6.46
N SER A 588 -7.02 8.25 6.96
CA SER A 588 -6.42 7.00 6.48
C SER A 588 -7.31 5.76 6.63
N GLY A 589 -8.41 5.82 7.38
CA GLY A 589 -9.35 4.70 7.55
C GLY A 589 -10.72 4.91 6.91
N SER A 590 -10.85 5.92 6.05
CA SER A 590 -12.15 6.40 5.58
C SER A 590 -12.66 5.76 4.30
N GLY A 591 -12.12 4.60 3.88
CA GLY A 591 -12.62 3.88 2.72
C GLY A 591 -11.91 2.55 2.43
N LEU A 592 -12.17 2.04 1.23
CA LEU A 592 -11.51 0.86 0.66
C LEU A 592 -10.99 1.16 -0.74
N ILE A 593 -9.94 0.48 -1.16
CA ILE A 593 -9.30 0.64 -2.46
C ILE A 593 -9.39 -0.69 -3.20
N PHE A 594 -9.73 -0.68 -4.49
CA PHE A 594 -9.73 -1.89 -5.31
C PHE A 594 -9.45 -1.60 -6.79
N THR A 595 -8.98 -2.60 -7.52
CA THR A 595 -8.50 -2.45 -8.90
C THR A 595 -9.61 -2.55 -9.96
N SER A 596 -9.51 -1.70 -11.01
CA SER A 596 -10.31 -1.79 -12.23
C SER A 596 -9.68 -2.67 -13.32
N GLU A 597 -8.49 -3.22 -13.12
CA GLU A 597 -7.76 -4.05 -14.10
C GLU A 597 -8.62 -5.18 -14.69
N TYR A 598 -9.45 -5.79 -13.85
CA TYR A 598 -10.32 -6.90 -14.24
C TYR A 598 -11.70 -6.45 -14.72
N LEU A 599 -12.05 -5.17 -14.59
CA LEU A 599 -13.36 -4.65 -14.96
C LEU A 599 -13.72 -4.96 -16.43
N PRO A 600 -12.82 -4.82 -17.44
CA PRO A 600 -13.18 -5.09 -18.84
C PRO A 600 -13.46 -6.56 -19.17
N ASN A 601 -12.83 -7.50 -18.46
CA ASN A 601 -12.83 -8.93 -18.83
C ASN A 601 -13.49 -9.84 -17.79
N ALA A 602 -13.69 -9.35 -16.57
CA ALA A 602 -14.19 -10.09 -15.43
C ALA A 602 -14.97 -9.17 -14.45
N ALA A 603 -15.80 -8.27 -14.98
CA ALA A 603 -16.61 -7.33 -14.20
C ALA A 603 -17.43 -7.99 -13.07
N ALA A 604 -17.88 -9.22 -13.25
CA ALA A 604 -18.60 -9.96 -12.23
C ALA A 604 -17.72 -10.27 -11.01
N ASP A 605 -16.48 -10.72 -11.24
CA ASP A 605 -15.50 -11.01 -10.19
C ASP A 605 -15.09 -9.71 -9.49
N THR A 606 -14.90 -8.62 -10.25
CA THR A 606 -14.69 -7.28 -9.68
C THR A 606 -15.86 -6.83 -8.78
N GLY A 607 -17.09 -7.19 -9.12
CA GLY A 607 -18.28 -6.91 -8.31
C GLY A 607 -18.34 -7.75 -7.02
N GLN A 608 -17.80 -8.96 -7.05
CA GLN A 608 -17.61 -9.79 -5.85
C GLN A 608 -16.52 -9.20 -4.95
N THR A 609 -15.36 -8.81 -5.49
CA THR A 609 -14.29 -8.14 -4.73
C THR A 609 -14.82 -6.88 -4.05
N LEU A 610 -15.56 -6.04 -4.77
CA LEU A 610 -16.19 -4.85 -4.18
C LEU A 610 -17.10 -5.21 -2.99
N ALA A 611 -17.92 -6.25 -3.14
CA ALA A 611 -18.80 -6.70 -2.07
C ALA A 611 -18.02 -7.22 -0.85
N HIS A 612 -16.92 -7.94 -1.09
CA HIS A 612 -16.01 -8.47 -0.08
C HIS A 612 -15.39 -7.33 0.75
N GLU A 613 -14.79 -6.34 0.09
CA GLU A 613 -14.16 -5.21 0.79
C GLU A 613 -15.18 -4.36 1.57
N ILE A 614 -16.38 -4.14 1.00
CA ILE A 614 -17.46 -3.45 1.73
C ILE A 614 -17.90 -4.29 2.93
N GLY A 615 -17.93 -5.61 2.80
CA GLY A 615 -18.18 -6.54 3.90
C GLY A 615 -17.21 -6.31 5.06
N HIS A 616 -15.90 -6.25 4.78
CA HIS A 616 -14.87 -5.90 5.76
C HIS A 616 -15.10 -4.54 6.40
N PHE A 617 -15.31 -3.52 5.58
CA PHE A 617 -15.51 -2.15 6.04
C PHE A 617 -16.74 -2.04 6.96
N MET A 618 -17.77 -2.86 6.74
CA MET A 618 -18.97 -2.92 7.57
C MET A 618 -18.85 -3.80 8.81
N GLY A 619 -17.76 -4.57 8.96
CA GLY A 619 -17.42 -5.34 10.16
C GLY A 619 -17.34 -6.86 9.99
N LEU A 620 -17.43 -7.38 8.76
CA LEU A 620 -17.21 -8.80 8.49
C LEU A 620 -15.71 -9.13 8.37
N ARG A 621 -15.39 -10.41 8.49
CA ARG A 621 -14.02 -10.94 8.41
C ARG A 621 -14.00 -12.10 7.43
N HIS A 622 -12.81 -12.59 7.09
CA HIS A 622 -12.74 -13.79 6.28
C HIS A 622 -13.36 -14.96 7.03
N THR A 623 -14.22 -15.71 6.35
CA THR A 623 -14.83 -16.91 6.94
C THR A 623 -13.78 -17.90 7.42
N THR A 624 -12.70 -18.04 6.64
CA THR A 624 -11.46 -18.72 7.01
C THR A 624 -10.29 -17.85 6.54
N GLU A 625 -9.35 -17.53 7.42
CA GLU A 625 -8.17 -16.72 7.06
C GLU A 625 -7.14 -17.51 6.24
N HIS A 626 -6.26 -16.80 5.53
CA HIS A 626 -5.11 -17.40 4.84
C HIS A 626 -4.28 -18.28 5.79
N GLY A 627 -3.81 -19.43 5.30
CA GLY A 627 -3.08 -20.42 6.10
C GLY A 627 -3.90 -21.13 7.19
N GLY A 628 -5.21 -20.84 7.32
CA GLY A 628 -6.13 -21.54 8.21
C GLY A 628 -5.90 -21.26 9.70
N SER A 629 -5.11 -20.23 10.01
CA SER A 629 -4.69 -19.89 11.37
C SER A 629 -5.83 -19.37 12.25
N THR A 630 -6.81 -18.69 11.64
CA THR A 630 -7.96 -18.07 12.29
C THR A 630 -9.18 -18.06 11.35
N ALA A 631 -10.34 -17.66 11.89
CA ALA A 631 -11.61 -17.60 11.17
C ALA A 631 -12.49 -16.51 11.80
N ASP A 632 -13.55 -16.12 11.10
CA ASP A 632 -14.50 -15.14 11.62
C ASP A 632 -15.17 -15.61 12.93
N PRO A 633 -15.74 -14.67 13.70
CA PRO A 633 -16.44 -15.01 14.93
C PRO A 633 -17.90 -15.42 14.68
N LEU A 634 -18.30 -15.86 13.49
CA LEU A 634 -19.68 -16.25 13.21
C LEU A 634 -19.85 -17.77 13.38
N ASP A 635 -20.88 -18.20 14.12
CA ASP A 635 -21.09 -19.63 14.37
C ASP A 635 -21.68 -20.36 13.13
N ASP A 636 -22.22 -19.62 12.16
CA ASP A 636 -22.94 -20.15 11.00
C ASP A 636 -22.12 -20.15 9.70
N THR A 637 -20.85 -19.74 9.76
CA THR A 637 -19.87 -19.81 8.67
C THR A 637 -18.97 -21.03 8.90
N PRO A 638 -18.94 -22.00 7.96
CA PRO A 638 -18.10 -23.18 8.13
C PRO A 638 -16.62 -22.81 7.95
N ARG A 639 -15.73 -23.51 8.66
CA ARG A 639 -14.28 -23.30 8.58
C ARG A 639 -13.63 -24.25 7.58
N CYS A 640 -12.66 -23.76 6.82
CA CYS A 640 -11.85 -24.59 5.94
C CYS A 640 -10.59 -25.11 6.65
N ALA A 641 -10.36 -26.41 6.58
CA ALA A 641 -9.16 -27.03 7.16
C ALA A 641 -7.89 -26.82 6.32
N ASN A 642 -8.04 -26.57 5.01
CA ASN A 642 -6.93 -26.31 4.10
C ASN A 642 -7.34 -25.22 3.08
N PRO A 643 -7.20 -23.95 3.45
CA PRO A 643 -7.59 -22.82 2.59
C PRO A 643 -6.79 -22.74 1.28
N ASP A 644 -5.57 -23.31 1.24
CA ASP A 644 -4.72 -23.32 0.03
C ASP A 644 -5.33 -24.20 -1.08
N ARG A 645 -6.27 -25.09 -0.74
CA ARG A 645 -7.14 -25.79 -1.69
C ARG A 645 -8.55 -25.20 -1.71
N GLY A 646 -8.63 -23.87 -1.85
CA GLY A 646 -9.84 -23.08 -1.66
C GLY A 646 -11.11 -23.61 -2.32
N ALA A 647 -11.02 -24.18 -3.54
CA ALA A 647 -12.19 -24.74 -4.24
C ALA A 647 -12.88 -25.92 -3.51
N ASN A 648 -12.18 -26.59 -2.59
CA ASN A 648 -12.72 -27.69 -1.80
C ASN A 648 -13.24 -27.25 -0.42
N CYS A 649 -13.12 -25.96 -0.10
CA CYS A 649 -13.54 -25.43 1.19
C CYS A 649 -15.07 -25.36 1.29
N PRO A 650 -15.65 -25.68 2.46
CA PRO A 650 -17.11 -25.62 2.66
C PRO A 650 -17.67 -24.19 2.57
N ASP A 651 -16.83 -23.19 2.84
CA ASP A 651 -17.11 -21.76 2.75
C ASP A 651 -16.66 -21.12 1.43
N ALA A 652 -16.18 -21.90 0.45
CA ALA A 652 -15.67 -21.38 -0.82
C ALA A 652 -16.67 -20.49 -1.59
N ASN A 653 -17.98 -20.75 -1.43
CA ASN A 653 -19.05 -19.97 -2.06
C ASN A 653 -19.47 -18.72 -1.25
N ASN A 654 -18.91 -18.52 -0.05
CA ASN A 654 -19.20 -17.34 0.75
C ASN A 654 -18.48 -16.13 0.17
N PHE A 655 -19.15 -14.98 0.11
CA PHE A 655 -18.54 -13.77 -0.45
C PHE A 655 -17.38 -13.21 0.38
N MET A 656 -17.28 -13.59 1.66
CA MET A 656 -16.16 -13.27 2.54
C MET A 656 -15.06 -14.34 2.55
N PHE A 657 -15.09 -15.33 1.64
CA PHE A 657 -13.95 -16.23 1.47
C PHE A 657 -12.78 -15.46 0.83
N PRO A 658 -11.54 -15.55 1.35
CA PRO A 658 -10.47 -14.61 1.00
C PRO A 658 -9.88 -14.78 -0.41
N PHE A 659 -10.11 -15.92 -1.06
CA PHE A 659 -9.56 -16.19 -2.39
C PHE A 659 -10.59 -15.96 -3.49
N SER A 660 -10.19 -15.33 -4.58
CA SER A 660 -10.95 -15.32 -5.84
C SER A 660 -10.80 -16.68 -6.54
N LEU A 661 -11.87 -17.48 -6.53
CA LEU A 661 -11.88 -18.84 -7.04
C LEU A 661 -12.55 -18.91 -8.41
N ARG A 662 -11.74 -19.07 -9.46
CA ARG A 662 -12.22 -19.16 -10.84
C ARG A 662 -13.27 -20.28 -11.00
N GLY A 663 -14.47 -19.91 -11.46
CA GLY A 663 -15.56 -20.85 -11.72
C GLY A 663 -16.42 -21.20 -10.50
N VAL A 664 -16.15 -20.60 -9.34
CA VAL A 664 -16.96 -20.72 -8.13
C VAL A 664 -17.75 -19.42 -7.95
N THR A 665 -19.06 -19.53 -7.69
CA THR A 665 -19.91 -18.34 -7.46
C THR A 665 -19.85 -17.97 -5.98
N GLN A 666 -19.00 -17.00 -5.61
CA GLN A 666 -18.81 -16.62 -4.21
C GLN A 666 -19.74 -15.47 -3.80
N GLU A 667 -21.04 -15.78 -3.75
CA GLU A 667 -22.09 -14.78 -3.48
C GLU A 667 -22.97 -15.17 -2.27
N GLN A 668 -22.65 -16.25 -1.57
CA GLN A 668 -23.46 -16.70 -0.43
C GLN A 668 -23.22 -15.77 0.76
N VAL A 669 -24.31 -15.42 1.44
CA VAL A 669 -24.33 -14.60 2.65
C VAL A 669 -25.03 -15.42 3.73
N SER A 670 -24.42 -15.55 4.91
CA SER A 670 -25.03 -16.24 6.05
C SER A 670 -26.02 -15.35 6.80
N ASP A 671 -26.82 -15.93 7.71
CA ASP A 671 -27.73 -15.17 8.56
C ASP A 671 -26.94 -14.32 9.57
N GLY A 672 -25.83 -14.85 10.07
CA GLY A 672 -24.86 -14.14 10.91
C GLY A 672 -24.22 -12.95 10.21
N GLN A 673 -23.81 -13.11 8.95
CA GLN A 673 -23.27 -12.00 8.15
C GLN A 673 -24.34 -10.93 7.91
N SER A 674 -25.57 -11.33 7.57
CA SER A 674 -26.72 -10.41 7.40
C SER A 674 -27.03 -9.65 8.70
N PHE A 675 -26.93 -10.32 9.85
CA PHE A 675 -27.12 -9.72 11.16
C PHE A 675 -26.11 -8.60 11.43
N VAL A 676 -24.83 -8.83 11.15
CA VAL A 676 -23.74 -7.85 11.34
C VAL A 676 -23.89 -6.68 10.38
N LEU A 677 -24.03 -6.95 9.08
CA LEU A 677 -24.14 -5.90 8.06
C LEU A 677 -25.29 -4.92 8.35
N ARG A 678 -26.46 -5.43 8.75
CA ARG A 678 -27.63 -4.59 9.06
C ARG A 678 -27.49 -3.82 10.37
N ARG A 679 -26.58 -4.22 11.26
CA ARG A 679 -26.26 -3.52 12.52
C ARG A 679 -25.05 -2.61 12.41
N SER A 680 -24.37 -2.60 11.26
CA SER A 680 -23.32 -1.64 10.96
C SER A 680 -23.85 -0.19 10.97
N PRO A 681 -23.08 0.79 11.46
CA PRO A 681 -23.44 2.21 11.38
C PRO A 681 -23.66 2.66 9.93
N PHE A 682 -23.04 2.02 8.93
CA PHE A 682 -23.23 2.34 7.51
C PHE A 682 -24.58 1.89 6.93
N SER A 683 -25.24 0.89 7.52
CA SER A 683 -26.53 0.41 7.03
C SER A 683 -27.66 1.30 7.52
N GLN A 684 -28.17 2.19 6.67
CA GLN A 684 -29.20 3.17 6.99
C GLN A 684 -30.62 2.58 6.80
N ARG A 685 -31.63 3.24 7.37
CA ARG A 685 -33.05 2.90 7.10
C ARG A 685 -33.54 3.43 5.77
#